data_AF-A0A7R9QDL9-F1
#
_entry.id   AF-A0A7R9QDL9-F1
#
_cell.length_a   1.000
_cell.length_b   1.000
_cell.length_c   1.000
_cell.angle_alpha   90.00
_cell.angle_beta   90.00
_cell.angle_gamma   90.00
#
_symmetry.space_group_name_H-M   'P 1'
#
loop_
_entity.id
_entity.type
_entity.pdbx_description
1 polymer ?
#
loop_
_entity_poly.entity_id
_entity_poly.type
_entity_poly.pdbx_seq_one_letter_code
_entity_poly.pdbx_strand_id
1 'polypeptide(L)'
;PAFRQITSDRRYGRAERLGSTGFYLPTYYDLTQIDIKYICDVVREYFSGKCDHLSAPVPQRKDELVLKSGTFSVEALSLTRAGLVKQKYSRGHPFIDAISLNFMANHCLINEEWDLCQRFIKSVDKCVKCTQDFGLDPKIVENFFKPYVQYFTSQSGFEAQLQRPWTAEDLTTPEYSVAKNVSTTTDYETKQLLVWLIKRFKPKCMLELGSWMGFSTLLMAISAKTYQSSHYKSRIYACDSYVWQKWMSHFVITKNVMANGDSFLPRFEYNVEPMREFIEPVVMNFDSILPEKVSEIKPDFVFIDFTQNAEELEEKWIHLVPNLIPGKTIVLFNGLSVTSIPFFSRYSNQLKAIAKPHTIAKAFIYSPDVSIQKPLKNIQLKPKFNFQTPPDWGHHYKNAFNVSIDLLRQEFHDKNSNILFIPSVEAILCDNPEVLRNNEWIGVIHMTPEYPQLFYTPDLKRLCSKRYAKYMKNCKALFTLTSVQKQYLDQNLKLDYKIPIQTLVYPFVEPQVMKDSIVLDLLRDKKSVDLILIGGFARDFNRFYLANVSKQFKKVILVNDLSTENQLSCDNPKDIEVKTRLSDEEYERQLYRSVPFLTLLYNGAANTLILECIARNIPILVPNLSSCTEYIGEDYPLLYSADETDFTKLLTEECIQSAINYLKNMNKYRFRSDYFLESVKNGIVLQSMAFDFSSNTSQISVKSMPDFCSYDV
;
A
#
# COMPACT_ATOMS: atom_id res chain seq x y z
N PRO A 1 34.89 0.01 -31.51
CA PRO A 1 34.39 0.27 -32.89
C PRO A 1 34.30 -0.97 -33.79
N ALA A 2 33.88 -2.14 -33.27
CA ALA A 2 33.84 -3.39 -34.05
C ALA A 2 32.64 -4.28 -33.68
N PHE A 3 31.42 -3.73 -33.66
CA PHE A 3 30.17 -4.52 -33.61
C PHE A 3 29.05 -3.83 -34.40
N ARG A 4 29.32 -3.55 -35.68
CA ARG A 4 28.29 -3.29 -36.70
C ARG A 4 28.56 -4.19 -37.90
N GLN A 5 28.07 -5.42 -37.84
CA GLN A 5 27.69 -6.19 -39.01
C GLN A 5 26.74 -7.31 -38.56
N ILE A 6 25.44 -7.01 -38.62
CA ILE A 6 24.37 -8.01 -38.58
C ILE A 6 24.33 -8.61 -39.99
N THR A 7 24.86 -9.82 -40.16
CA THR A 7 24.55 -10.64 -41.33
C THR A 7 23.32 -11.49 -41.01
N SER A 8 22.35 -11.40 -41.92
CA SER A 8 21.08 -12.09 -41.92
C SER A 8 21.25 -13.60 -42.00
N ASP A 9 21.05 -14.35 -40.91
CA ASP A 9 20.81 -15.79 -40.99
C ASP A 9 19.29 -16.06 -40.95
N ARG A 10 18.76 -16.66 -42.03
CA ARG A 10 17.33 -16.88 -42.33
C ARG A 10 16.59 -17.80 -41.34
N ARG A 11 17.28 -18.35 -40.34
CA ARG A 11 16.70 -19.30 -39.38
C ARG A 11 15.84 -18.64 -38.30
N TYR A 12 16.08 -17.37 -37.95
CA TYR A 12 15.26 -16.65 -36.96
C TYR A 12 13.92 -16.14 -37.50
N GLY A 13 13.77 -16.02 -38.82
CA GLY A 13 12.58 -15.44 -39.44
C GLY A 13 11.29 -16.23 -39.21
N ARG A 14 11.34 -17.55 -38.96
CA ARG A 14 10.14 -18.35 -38.67
C ARG A 14 9.73 -18.30 -37.20
N ALA A 15 10.70 -18.18 -36.28
CA ALA A 15 10.43 -18.01 -34.85
C ALA A 15 9.88 -16.60 -34.56
N GLU A 16 10.44 -15.56 -35.20
CA GLU A 16 9.87 -14.21 -35.15
C GLU A 16 8.49 -14.15 -35.82
N ARG A 17 8.24 -14.88 -36.92
CA ARG A 17 6.90 -14.96 -37.52
C ARG A 17 5.91 -15.60 -36.56
N LEU A 18 6.26 -16.71 -35.91
CA LEU A 18 5.38 -17.41 -34.96
C LEU A 18 4.95 -16.51 -33.79
N GLY A 19 5.93 -15.80 -33.21
CA GLY A 19 5.69 -14.84 -32.11
C GLY A 19 4.98 -13.56 -32.55
N SER A 20 5.18 -13.10 -33.79
CA SER A 20 4.52 -11.90 -34.34
C SER A 20 3.13 -12.16 -34.94
N THR A 21 2.79 -13.41 -35.30
CA THR A 21 1.42 -13.80 -35.72
C THR A 21 0.49 -14.08 -34.55
N GLY A 22 0.94 -13.88 -33.31
CA GLY A 22 0.11 -14.08 -32.13
C GLY A 22 -0.11 -15.54 -31.75
N PHE A 23 0.77 -16.46 -32.17
CA PHE A 23 0.77 -17.84 -31.68
C PHE A 23 1.33 -17.87 -30.25
N TYR A 24 0.56 -17.30 -29.32
CA TYR A 24 0.73 -17.54 -27.90
C TYR A 24 0.06 -18.88 -27.59
N LEU A 25 0.82 -19.84 -27.03
CA LEU A 25 0.19 -20.94 -26.30
C LEU A 25 -0.74 -20.28 -25.27
N PRO A 26 -2.06 -20.49 -25.34
CA PRO A 26 -2.98 -19.81 -24.44
C PRO A 26 -2.64 -20.17 -22.99
N THR A 27 -2.31 -19.20 -22.16
CA THR A 27 -2.11 -19.35 -20.71
C THR A 27 -3.46 -19.49 -20.01
N TYR A 28 -4.29 -20.45 -20.43
CA TYR A 28 -5.50 -20.83 -19.69
C TYR A 28 -5.10 -21.77 -18.55
N TYR A 29 -5.53 -21.45 -17.33
CA TYR A 29 -5.22 -22.22 -16.11
C TYR A 29 -6.11 -23.47 -15.94
N ASP A 30 -7.11 -23.66 -16.82
CA ASP A 30 -8.09 -24.74 -16.78
C ASP A 30 -8.15 -25.51 -18.12
N LEU A 31 -6.98 -25.82 -18.71
CA LEU A 31 -6.92 -26.63 -19.92
C LEU A 31 -7.33 -28.07 -19.61
N THR A 32 -8.42 -28.52 -20.18
CA THR A 32 -8.81 -29.93 -20.17
C THR A 32 -7.90 -30.73 -21.11
N GLN A 33 -7.88 -32.05 -20.97
CA GLN A 33 -7.17 -32.95 -21.91
C GLN A 33 -7.57 -32.71 -23.38
N ILE A 34 -8.82 -32.28 -23.63
CA ILE A 34 -9.33 -31.97 -24.96
C ILE A 34 -8.70 -30.68 -25.50
N ASP A 35 -8.51 -29.66 -24.66
CA ASP A 35 -7.89 -28.39 -25.03
C ASP A 35 -6.39 -28.58 -25.33
N ILE A 36 -5.71 -29.37 -24.51
CA ILE A 36 -4.28 -29.71 -24.72
C ILE A 36 -4.11 -30.46 -26.04
N LYS A 37 -4.95 -31.46 -26.31
CA LYS A 37 -4.91 -32.22 -27.56
C LYS A 37 -5.15 -31.33 -28.78
N TYR A 38 -6.14 -30.44 -28.73
CA TYR A 38 -6.43 -29.47 -29.79
C TYR A 38 -5.22 -28.57 -30.07
N ILE A 39 -4.62 -27.98 -29.03
CA ILE A 39 -3.45 -27.12 -29.14
C ILE A 39 -2.26 -27.87 -29.76
N CYS A 40 -1.98 -29.09 -29.28
CA CYS A 40 -0.90 -29.91 -29.81
C CYS A 40 -1.11 -30.27 -31.30
N ASP A 41 -2.34 -30.56 -31.70
CA ASP A 41 -2.68 -30.90 -33.08
C ASP A 41 -2.55 -29.66 -34.00
N VAL A 42 -2.97 -28.46 -33.55
CA VAL A 42 -2.77 -27.18 -34.27
C VAL A 42 -1.29 -26.83 -34.43
N VAL A 43 -0.47 -27.01 -33.40
CA VAL A 43 0.98 -26.78 -33.47
C VAL A 43 1.63 -27.74 -34.46
N ARG A 44 1.28 -29.03 -34.39
CA ARG A 44 1.82 -30.06 -35.28
C ARG A 44 1.47 -29.77 -36.74
N GLU A 45 0.22 -29.38 -37.00
CA GLU A 45 -0.25 -29.00 -38.33
C GLU A 45 0.50 -27.79 -38.88
N TYR A 46 0.66 -26.72 -38.08
CA TYR A 46 1.40 -25.51 -38.45
C TYR A 46 2.83 -25.82 -38.92
N PHE A 47 3.58 -26.65 -38.17
CA PHE A 47 4.95 -27.01 -38.56
C PHE A 47 5.02 -28.05 -39.70
N SER A 48 3.93 -28.78 -39.96
CA SER A 48 3.85 -29.75 -41.06
C SER A 48 3.41 -29.16 -42.40
N GLY A 49 2.88 -27.93 -42.41
CA GLY A 49 2.41 -27.22 -43.61
C GLY A 49 1.06 -27.71 -44.15
N LYS A 50 0.34 -28.56 -43.40
CA LYS A 50 -1.04 -28.96 -43.69
C LYS A 50 -1.94 -28.20 -42.72
N CYS A 51 -2.85 -27.37 -43.23
CA CYS A 51 -3.73 -26.56 -42.38
C CYS A 51 -5.17 -26.91 -42.76
N ASP A 52 -5.75 -27.90 -42.09
CA ASP A 52 -7.16 -28.25 -42.24
C ASP A 52 -7.94 -27.75 -41.00
N HIS A 53 -9.20 -27.35 -41.20
CA HIS A 53 -9.98 -26.59 -40.21
C HIS A 53 -10.28 -27.35 -38.91
N LEU A 54 -9.61 -26.99 -37.81
CA LEU A 54 -9.91 -27.47 -36.45
C LEU A 54 -10.78 -26.47 -35.66
N SER A 55 -11.98 -26.88 -35.22
CA SER A 55 -12.93 -26.05 -34.45
C SER A 55 -12.61 -26.01 -32.94
N ALA A 56 -12.61 -24.82 -32.33
CA ALA A 56 -12.26 -24.62 -30.92
C ALA A 56 -13.37 -25.06 -29.91
N PRO A 57 -13.01 -25.44 -28.67
CA PRO A 57 -13.95 -25.80 -27.59
C PRO A 57 -14.61 -24.56 -26.91
N VAL A 58 -15.80 -24.75 -26.30
CA VAL A 58 -16.73 -23.66 -25.83
C VAL A 58 -16.72 -23.47 -24.29
N PRO A 59 -16.75 -22.24 -23.72
CA PRO A 59 -16.64 -21.97 -22.26
C PRO A 59 -17.94 -22.17 -21.41
N GLN A 60 -17.79 -22.28 -20.07
CA GLN A 60 -18.90 -22.35 -19.09
C GLN A 60 -19.39 -20.97 -18.56
N ARG A 61 -20.66 -20.92 -18.11
CA ARG A 61 -21.51 -19.73 -17.83
C ARG A 61 -20.93 -18.67 -16.86
N LYS A 62 -21.28 -17.40 -17.08
CA LYS A 62 -21.20 -16.29 -16.10
C LYS A 62 -22.52 -15.51 -16.09
N ASP A 63 -23.02 -15.14 -14.93
CA ASP A 63 -24.08 -14.13 -14.79
C ASP A 63 -23.40 -12.74 -14.62
N GLU A 64 -24.00 -11.67 -15.15
CA GLU A 64 -23.46 -10.29 -15.15
C GLU A 64 -24.48 -9.30 -14.57
N LEU A 65 -24.03 -8.24 -13.88
CA LEU A 65 -24.88 -7.10 -13.56
C LEU A 65 -24.67 -5.97 -14.54
N VAL A 66 -25.76 -5.33 -14.95
CA VAL A 66 -25.76 -4.18 -15.84
C VAL A 66 -26.58 -3.06 -15.23
N LEU A 67 -25.96 -1.89 -15.07
CA LEU A 67 -26.68 -0.64 -14.85
C LEU A 67 -27.20 -0.12 -16.16
N LYS A 68 -28.48 0.22 -16.18
CA LYS A 68 -29.06 0.89 -17.34
C LYS A 68 -28.59 2.34 -17.37
N SER A 69 -27.93 2.70 -18.46
CA SER A 69 -27.47 4.08 -18.68
C SER A 69 -28.64 5.07 -18.53
N GLY A 70 -28.41 6.13 -17.76
CA GLY A 70 -29.40 7.17 -17.47
C GLY A 70 -30.48 6.79 -16.44
N THR A 71 -30.36 5.64 -15.77
CA THR A 71 -31.27 5.25 -14.68
C THR A 71 -30.50 4.64 -13.50
N PHE A 72 -31.13 4.59 -12.33
CA PHE A 72 -30.64 3.84 -11.16
C PHE A 72 -31.08 2.37 -11.17
N SER A 73 -31.57 1.85 -12.30
CA SER A 73 -32.08 0.48 -12.37
C SER A 73 -30.97 -0.50 -12.70
N VAL A 74 -30.79 -1.49 -11.85
CA VAL A 74 -29.82 -2.58 -11.99
C VAL A 74 -30.54 -3.80 -12.57
N GLU A 75 -29.96 -4.44 -13.59
CA GLU A 75 -30.41 -5.71 -14.14
C GLU A 75 -29.34 -6.78 -13.89
N ALA A 76 -29.77 -7.98 -13.50
CA ALA A 76 -28.92 -9.17 -13.53
C ALA A 76 -29.20 -9.96 -14.81
N LEU A 77 -28.16 -10.21 -15.59
CA LEU A 77 -28.19 -10.99 -16.81
C LEU A 77 -27.67 -12.39 -16.50
N SER A 78 -28.50 -13.40 -16.70
CA SER A 78 -28.00 -14.77 -16.78
C SER A 78 -27.61 -15.08 -18.20
N LEU A 79 -26.37 -15.54 -18.43
CA LEU A 79 -25.87 -15.83 -19.76
C LEU A 79 -25.89 -17.33 -20.06
N THR A 80 -26.22 -17.66 -21.30
CA THR A 80 -26.02 -18.99 -21.88
C THR A 80 -24.53 -19.29 -22.03
N ARG A 81 -24.19 -20.55 -22.36
CA ARG A 81 -22.81 -20.96 -22.64
C ARG A 81 -22.18 -20.21 -23.83
N ALA A 82 -22.98 -19.66 -24.73
CA ALA A 82 -22.51 -18.87 -25.88
C ALA A 82 -22.36 -17.37 -25.55
N GLY A 83 -22.52 -16.96 -24.29
CA GLY A 83 -22.52 -15.54 -23.90
C GLY A 83 -23.81 -14.78 -24.27
N LEU A 84 -24.80 -15.46 -24.86
CA LEU A 84 -26.11 -14.84 -25.14
C LEU A 84 -26.91 -14.72 -23.84
N VAL A 85 -27.63 -13.62 -23.66
CA VAL A 85 -28.52 -13.42 -22.52
C VAL A 85 -29.61 -14.50 -22.52
N LYS A 86 -29.57 -15.38 -21.51
CA LYS A 86 -30.60 -16.39 -21.25
C LYS A 86 -31.81 -15.78 -20.57
N GLN A 87 -31.57 -14.97 -19.54
CA GLN A 87 -32.62 -14.39 -18.71
C GLN A 87 -32.17 -13.05 -18.14
N LYS A 88 -33.13 -12.14 -17.95
CA LYS A 88 -32.91 -10.86 -17.28
C LYS A 88 -33.73 -10.84 -16.00
N TYR A 89 -33.12 -10.39 -14.92
CA TYR A 89 -33.79 -10.13 -13.66
C TYR A 89 -33.69 -8.63 -13.37
N SER A 90 -34.84 -8.00 -13.16
CA SER A 90 -34.91 -6.60 -12.71
C SER A 90 -35.30 -6.49 -11.23
N ARG A 91 -35.72 -7.60 -10.61
CA ARG A 91 -36.09 -7.73 -9.19
C ARG A 91 -35.89 -9.17 -8.71
N GLY A 92 -35.77 -9.36 -7.39
CA GLY A 92 -35.76 -10.68 -6.75
C GLY A 92 -34.48 -11.49 -6.96
N HIS A 93 -33.46 -10.88 -7.55
CA HIS A 93 -32.11 -11.45 -7.58
C HIS A 93 -31.36 -10.95 -6.34
N PRO A 94 -30.65 -11.82 -5.58
CA PRO A 94 -30.02 -11.46 -4.31
C PRO A 94 -29.12 -10.21 -4.38
N PHE A 95 -28.42 -10.06 -5.49
CA PHE A 95 -27.61 -8.88 -5.81
C PHE A 95 -28.36 -7.55 -5.96
N ILE A 96 -29.50 -7.56 -6.64
CA ILE A 96 -30.34 -6.36 -6.76
C ILE A 96 -30.92 -6.00 -5.39
N ASP A 97 -31.29 -7.03 -4.62
CA ASP A 97 -31.81 -6.87 -3.27
C ASP A 97 -30.72 -6.32 -2.33
N ALA A 98 -29.47 -6.76 -2.46
CA ALA A 98 -28.33 -6.24 -1.69
C ALA A 98 -28.06 -4.75 -1.93
N ILE A 99 -28.11 -4.26 -3.18
CA ILE A 99 -28.00 -2.83 -3.47
C ILE A 99 -29.09 -2.03 -2.76
N SER A 100 -30.33 -2.49 -2.88
CA SER A 100 -31.49 -1.86 -2.28
C SER A 100 -31.36 -1.82 -0.75
N LEU A 101 -30.83 -2.90 -0.17
CA LEU A 101 -30.53 -2.99 1.26
C LEU A 101 -29.45 -2.00 1.70
N ASN A 102 -28.42 -1.75 0.88
CA ASN A 102 -27.39 -0.75 1.21
C ASN A 102 -27.95 0.67 1.27
N PHE A 103 -28.79 1.05 0.30
CA PHE A 103 -29.49 2.34 0.35
C PHE A 103 -30.40 2.44 1.57
N MET A 104 -31.13 1.37 1.88
CA MET A 104 -31.98 1.32 3.07
C MET A 104 -31.15 1.41 4.36
N ALA A 105 -29.96 0.79 4.42
CA ALA A 105 -29.06 0.90 5.56
C ALA A 105 -28.65 2.36 5.79
N ASN A 106 -28.19 3.06 4.74
CA ASN A 106 -27.80 4.47 4.86
C ASN A 106 -28.97 5.35 5.31
N HIS A 107 -30.17 5.12 4.77
CA HIS A 107 -31.37 5.80 5.21
C HIS A 107 -31.70 5.52 6.70
N CYS A 108 -31.52 4.27 7.15
CA CYS A 108 -31.69 3.91 8.55
C CYS A 108 -30.66 4.61 9.46
N LEU A 109 -29.42 4.81 9.01
CA LEU A 109 -28.39 5.49 9.82
C LEU A 109 -28.66 6.98 10.03
N ILE A 110 -29.17 7.65 8.99
CA ILE A 110 -29.45 9.09 9.03
C ILE A 110 -30.75 9.36 9.78
N ASN A 111 -31.82 8.62 9.44
CA ASN A 111 -33.14 8.88 9.98
C ASN A 111 -33.46 8.08 11.25
N GLU A 112 -32.70 7.03 11.58
CA GLU A 112 -32.89 6.18 12.78
C GLU A 112 -34.36 5.77 13.01
N GLU A 113 -35.12 5.54 11.93
CA GLU A 113 -36.49 5.05 12.04
C GLU A 113 -36.47 3.56 12.42
N TRP A 114 -36.83 3.25 13.66
CA TRP A 114 -36.74 1.89 14.20
C TRP A 114 -37.47 0.84 13.36
N ASP A 115 -38.66 1.17 12.84
CA ASP A 115 -39.42 0.29 11.95
C ASP A 115 -38.70 0.02 10.62
N LEU A 116 -37.90 0.97 10.12
CA LEU A 116 -37.03 0.74 8.97
C LEU A 116 -35.85 -0.15 9.34
N CYS A 117 -35.21 0.05 10.50
CA CYS A 117 -34.11 -0.80 10.97
C CYS A 117 -34.56 -2.27 11.11
N GLN A 118 -35.75 -2.51 11.68
CA GLN A 118 -36.32 -3.85 11.80
C GLN A 118 -36.65 -4.48 10.45
N ARG A 119 -37.21 -3.69 9.51
CA ARG A 119 -37.43 -4.14 8.14
C ARG A 119 -36.12 -4.45 7.43
N PHE A 120 -35.09 -3.66 7.66
CA PHE A 120 -33.75 -3.87 7.11
C PHE A 120 -33.17 -5.20 7.58
N ILE A 121 -33.13 -5.46 8.90
CA ILE A 121 -32.61 -6.72 9.45
C ILE A 121 -33.34 -7.93 8.85
N LYS A 122 -34.69 -7.91 8.83
CA LYS A 122 -35.49 -8.99 8.24
C LYS A 122 -35.25 -9.15 6.73
N SER A 123 -34.99 -8.05 6.03
CA SER A 123 -34.72 -8.07 4.58
C SER A 123 -33.33 -8.59 4.28
N VAL A 124 -32.34 -8.34 5.14
CA VAL A 124 -31.01 -8.97 5.07
C VAL A 124 -31.15 -10.48 5.24
N ASP A 125 -31.87 -10.95 6.27
CA ASP A 125 -32.10 -12.39 6.48
C ASP A 125 -32.79 -13.05 5.28
N LYS A 126 -33.78 -12.36 4.69
CA LYS A 126 -34.46 -12.82 3.48
C LYS A 126 -33.50 -12.87 2.29
N CYS A 127 -32.68 -11.85 2.10
CA CYS A 127 -31.69 -11.80 1.02
C CYS A 127 -30.65 -12.93 1.15
N VAL A 128 -30.18 -13.21 2.36
CA VAL A 128 -29.26 -14.32 2.66
C VAL A 128 -29.91 -15.67 2.29
N LYS A 129 -31.19 -15.89 2.64
CA LYS A 129 -31.94 -17.10 2.24
C LYS A 129 -32.12 -17.19 0.72
N CYS A 130 -32.55 -16.11 0.07
CA CYS A 130 -32.66 -16.05 -1.39
C CYS A 130 -31.31 -16.34 -2.08
N THR A 131 -30.20 -15.93 -1.48
CA THR A 131 -28.85 -16.20 -2.03
C THR A 131 -28.60 -17.70 -2.15
N GLN A 132 -29.03 -18.48 -1.15
CA GLN A 132 -28.93 -19.95 -1.17
C GLN A 132 -29.81 -20.57 -2.27
N ASP A 133 -31.04 -20.06 -2.47
CA ASP A 133 -31.97 -20.56 -3.50
C ASP A 133 -31.44 -20.38 -4.93
N PHE A 134 -30.55 -19.39 -5.14
CA PHE A 134 -29.88 -19.13 -6.42
C PHE A 134 -28.54 -19.88 -6.56
N GLY A 135 -28.14 -20.70 -5.59
CA GLY A 135 -26.87 -21.44 -5.60
C GLY A 135 -25.63 -20.57 -5.41
N LEU A 136 -25.81 -19.37 -4.84
CA LEU A 136 -24.73 -18.44 -4.48
C LEU A 136 -24.31 -18.65 -3.01
N ASP A 137 -23.12 -18.18 -2.63
CA ASP A 137 -22.66 -18.26 -1.24
C ASP A 137 -23.36 -17.20 -0.36
N PRO A 138 -24.20 -17.62 0.62
CA PRO A 138 -24.88 -16.70 1.53
C PRO A 138 -23.93 -15.83 2.37
N LYS A 139 -22.69 -16.28 2.60
CA LYS A 139 -21.76 -15.59 3.50
C LYS A 139 -21.35 -14.21 3.00
N ILE A 140 -21.44 -13.93 1.71
CA ILE A 140 -21.07 -12.60 1.22
C ILE A 140 -22.08 -11.55 1.65
N VAL A 141 -23.38 -11.83 1.48
CA VAL A 141 -24.45 -10.93 1.94
C VAL A 141 -24.41 -10.81 3.46
N GLU A 142 -24.20 -11.93 4.16
CA GLU A 142 -24.07 -11.95 5.61
C GLU A 142 -22.89 -11.09 6.10
N ASN A 143 -21.69 -11.29 5.57
CA ASN A 143 -20.49 -10.57 6.00
C ASN A 143 -20.57 -9.07 5.71
N PHE A 144 -21.11 -8.69 4.55
CA PHE A 144 -21.28 -7.28 4.20
C PHE A 144 -22.24 -6.57 5.16
N PHE A 145 -23.39 -7.18 5.45
CA PHE A 145 -24.40 -6.54 6.30
C PHE A 145 -24.21 -6.79 7.81
N LYS A 146 -23.32 -7.69 8.20
CA LYS A 146 -23.07 -8.05 9.61
C LYS A 146 -22.81 -6.84 10.51
N PRO A 147 -21.94 -5.86 10.16
CA PRO A 147 -21.75 -4.67 11.00
C PRO A 147 -23.05 -3.87 11.20
N TYR A 148 -23.85 -3.68 10.15
CA TYR A 148 -25.14 -2.97 10.24
C TYR A 148 -26.13 -3.70 11.13
N VAL A 149 -26.28 -5.01 10.94
CA VAL A 149 -27.17 -5.84 11.76
C VAL A 149 -26.73 -5.80 13.22
N GLN A 150 -25.43 -5.92 13.49
CA GLN A 150 -24.88 -5.82 14.85
C GLN A 150 -25.13 -4.46 15.48
N TYR A 151 -24.84 -3.37 14.76
CA TYR A 151 -25.12 -2.01 15.22
C TYR A 151 -26.62 -1.84 15.51
N PHE A 152 -27.51 -2.04 14.54
CA PHE A 152 -28.95 -1.83 14.75
C PHE A 152 -29.53 -2.72 15.86
N THR A 153 -29.05 -3.96 15.99
CA THR A 153 -29.47 -4.84 17.09
C THR A 153 -29.02 -4.31 18.44
N SER A 154 -27.76 -3.84 18.55
CA SER A 154 -27.23 -3.25 19.80
C SER A 154 -27.97 -2.00 20.24
N GLN A 155 -28.54 -1.25 19.29
CA GLN A 155 -29.23 0.02 19.56
C GLN A 155 -30.74 -0.14 19.80
N SER A 156 -31.29 -1.33 19.58
CA SER A 156 -32.73 -1.63 19.64
C SER A 156 -33.43 -1.15 20.91
N GLY A 157 -32.82 -1.39 22.08
CA GLY A 157 -33.39 -0.99 23.36
C GLY A 157 -33.44 0.52 23.56
N PHE A 158 -32.47 1.25 23.00
CA PHE A 158 -32.43 2.71 23.08
C PHE A 158 -33.45 3.35 22.13
N GLU A 159 -33.54 2.87 20.88
CA GLU A 159 -34.46 3.43 19.88
C GLU A 159 -35.93 3.33 20.30
N ALA A 160 -36.31 2.22 20.91
CA ALA A 160 -37.68 2.02 21.39
C ALA A 160 -38.12 3.04 22.47
N GLN A 161 -37.16 3.71 23.11
CA GLN A 161 -37.41 4.67 24.20
C GLN A 161 -36.90 6.08 23.86
N LEU A 162 -36.48 6.31 22.62
CA LEU A 162 -35.81 7.54 22.23
C LEU A 162 -36.73 8.75 22.39
N GLN A 163 -36.28 9.70 23.20
CA GLN A 163 -36.84 11.05 23.25
C GLN A 163 -35.86 12.03 22.61
N ARG A 164 -36.37 13.13 22.05
CA ARG A 164 -35.57 14.17 21.39
C ARG A 164 -35.65 15.52 22.09
N PRO A 165 -35.30 15.59 23.38
CA PRO A 165 -35.41 16.83 24.13
C PRO A 165 -34.54 17.96 23.58
N TRP A 166 -33.48 17.64 22.80
CA TRP A 166 -32.63 18.65 22.18
C TRP A 166 -33.35 19.50 21.14
N THR A 167 -34.39 19.00 20.46
CA THR A 167 -35.09 19.80 19.43
C THR A 167 -35.83 21.01 20.01
N ALA A 168 -35.98 21.08 21.34
CA ALA A 168 -36.53 22.22 22.06
C ALA A 168 -35.52 23.35 22.34
N GLU A 169 -34.23 23.15 22.07
CA GLU A 169 -33.23 24.21 22.26
C GLU A 169 -33.37 25.28 21.17
N ASP A 170 -33.66 26.52 21.59
CA ASP A 170 -33.79 27.67 20.71
C ASP A 170 -32.41 28.31 20.45
N LEU A 171 -31.92 28.17 19.21
CA LEU A 171 -30.65 28.78 18.78
C LEU A 171 -30.82 30.18 18.20
N THR A 172 -32.03 30.75 18.25
CA THR A 172 -32.31 32.09 17.72
C THR A 172 -32.08 33.20 18.73
N THR A 173 -31.88 32.86 20.01
CA THR A 173 -31.69 33.82 21.10
C THR A 173 -30.49 34.74 20.88
N PRO A 174 -30.49 35.96 21.46
CA PRO A 174 -29.39 36.91 21.28
C PRO A 174 -28.02 36.37 21.65
N GLU A 175 -27.92 35.46 22.63
CA GLU A 175 -26.67 34.86 23.09
C GLU A 175 -25.96 34.07 21.98
N TYR A 176 -26.72 33.33 21.17
CA TYR A 176 -26.17 32.50 20.08
C TYR A 176 -25.96 33.28 18.78
N SER A 177 -26.41 34.54 18.71
CA SER A 177 -26.23 35.40 17.55
C SER A 177 -24.75 35.62 17.19
N VAL A 178 -23.85 35.53 18.17
CA VAL A 178 -22.39 35.66 18.00
C VAL A 178 -21.83 34.61 17.04
N ALA A 179 -22.38 33.38 17.04
CA ALA A 179 -21.92 32.32 16.15
C ALA A 179 -22.51 32.40 14.73
N LYS A 180 -23.58 33.18 14.50
CA LYS A 180 -24.31 33.21 13.21
C LYS A 180 -23.44 33.60 12.01
N ASN A 181 -22.36 34.35 12.25
CA ASN A 181 -21.46 34.82 11.21
C ASN A 181 -20.29 33.88 10.92
N VAL A 182 -20.20 32.74 11.61
CA VAL A 182 -19.14 31.74 11.43
C VAL A 182 -19.66 30.62 10.53
N SER A 183 -18.91 30.28 9.48
CA SER A 183 -19.27 29.20 8.57
C SER A 183 -19.22 27.84 9.26
N THR A 184 -20.11 26.92 8.87
CA THR A 184 -20.22 25.58 9.46
C THR A 184 -20.93 24.63 8.50
N THR A 185 -20.54 23.36 8.55
CA THR A 185 -21.18 22.22 7.87
C THR A 185 -22.11 21.45 8.81
N THR A 186 -22.13 21.79 10.10
CA THR A 186 -22.92 21.10 11.12
C THR A 186 -24.41 21.38 10.89
N ASP A 187 -25.22 20.33 10.86
CA ASP A 187 -26.68 20.41 10.72
C ASP A 187 -27.34 21.13 11.91
N TYR A 188 -28.52 21.72 11.67
CA TYR A 188 -29.22 22.49 12.70
C TYR A 188 -29.57 21.65 13.94
N GLU A 189 -30.08 20.42 13.76
CA GLU A 189 -30.41 19.54 14.88
C GLU A 189 -29.15 19.11 15.66
N THR A 190 -28.01 18.91 14.98
CA THR A 190 -26.72 18.63 15.65
C THR A 190 -26.27 19.81 16.52
N LYS A 191 -26.53 21.06 16.09
CA LYS A 191 -26.27 22.26 16.91
C LYS A 191 -27.15 22.29 18.15
N GLN A 192 -28.44 21.97 18.01
CA GLN A 192 -29.36 21.88 19.14
C GLN A 192 -28.92 20.79 20.12
N LEU A 193 -28.46 19.65 19.61
CA LEU A 193 -27.91 18.56 20.42
C LEU A 193 -26.68 18.99 21.22
N LEU A 194 -25.73 19.70 20.59
CA LEU A 194 -24.55 20.24 21.28
C LEU A 194 -24.94 21.11 22.49
N VAL A 195 -25.85 22.07 22.28
CA VAL A 195 -26.34 22.96 23.35
C VAL A 195 -27.01 22.16 24.46
N TRP A 196 -27.90 21.23 24.09
CA TRP A 196 -28.62 20.40 25.04
C TRP A 196 -27.67 19.55 25.89
N LEU A 197 -26.67 18.91 25.29
CA LEU A 197 -25.68 18.10 26.00
C LEU A 197 -24.90 18.95 27.01
N ILE A 198 -24.46 20.15 26.63
CA ILE A 198 -23.69 21.03 27.53
C ILE A 198 -24.55 21.54 28.68
N LYS A 199 -25.79 21.93 28.40
CA LYS A 199 -26.77 22.35 29.42
C LYS A 199 -27.07 21.22 30.40
N ARG A 200 -27.23 19.98 29.90
CA ARG A 200 -27.62 18.80 30.68
C ARG A 200 -26.50 18.25 31.55
N PHE A 201 -25.28 18.18 31.01
CA PHE A 201 -24.13 17.51 31.65
C PHE A 201 -23.14 18.48 32.28
N LYS A 202 -23.16 19.76 31.88
CA LYS A 202 -22.29 20.82 32.42
C LYS A 202 -20.81 20.41 32.46
N PRO A 203 -20.23 19.95 31.33
CA PRO A 203 -18.85 19.46 31.29
C PRO A 203 -17.88 20.57 31.67
N LYS A 204 -16.85 20.28 32.47
CA LYS A 204 -15.82 21.25 32.86
C LYS A 204 -14.66 21.28 31.87
N CYS A 205 -14.36 20.12 31.29
CA CYS A 205 -13.31 19.97 30.30
C CYS A 205 -13.91 19.37 29.02
N MET A 206 -13.73 20.05 27.89
CA MET A 206 -14.26 19.66 26.60
C MET A 206 -13.12 19.56 25.59
N LEU A 207 -13.15 18.53 24.75
CA LEU A 207 -12.22 18.32 23.64
C LEU A 207 -13.01 18.34 22.34
N GLU A 208 -12.54 19.09 21.35
CA GLU A 208 -13.13 19.13 20.01
C GLU A 208 -12.07 18.72 18.99
N LEU A 209 -12.37 17.71 18.17
CA LEU A 209 -11.51 17.22 17.10
C LEU A 209 -12.15 17.57 15.75
N GLY A 210 -11.51 18.44 14.98
CA GLY A 210 -12.07 18.99 13.74
C GLY A 210 -12.77 20.33 13.96
N SER A 211 -12.13 21.27 14.67
CA SER A 211 -12.71 22.57 15.03
C SER A 211 -12.74 23.57 13.86
N TRP A 212 -13.37 23.20 12.75
CA TRP A 212 -13.39 24.00 11.52
C TRP A 212 -14.10 25.34 11.75
N MET A 213 -13.37 26.44 11.48
CA MET A 213 -13.81 27.85 11.63
C MET A 213 -14.30 28.28 13.04
N GLY A 214 -14.48 27.35 13.98
CA GLY A 214 -14.83 27.64 15.37
C GLY A 214 -16.32 27.82 15.66
N PHE A 215 -17.22 27.46 14.73
CA PHE A 215 -18.67 27.59 14.96
C PHE A 215 -19.13 26.71 16.14
N SER A 216 -18.83 25.41 16.07
CA SER A 216 -19.20 24.45 17.12
C SER A 216 -18.47 24.79 18.43
N THR A 217 -17.19 25.17 18.36
CA THR A 217 -16.41 25.68 19.50
C THR A 217 -17.10 26.84 20.22
N LEU A 218 -17.53 27.88 19.48
CA LEU A 218 -18.27 29.02 20.02
C LEU A 218 -19.58 28.61 20.66
N LEU A 219 -20.35 27.76 19.98
CA LEU A 219 -21.63 27.28 20.46
C LEU A 219 -21.49 26.55 21.80
N MET A 220 -20.44 25.74 21.93
CA MET A 220 -20.10 25.06 23.18
C MET A 220 -19.69 26.04 24.28
N ALA A 221 -18.86 27.04 23.96
CA ALA A 221 -18.40 28.04 24.92
C ALA A 221 -19.54 28.93 25.45
N ILE A 222 -20.41 29.41 24.55
CA ILE A 222 -21.61 30.19 24.91
C ILE A 222 -22.50 29.37 25.84
N SER A 223 -22.78 28.11 25.49
CA SER A 223 -23.63 27.24 26.30
C SER A 223 -23.03 26.94 27.67
N ALA A 224 -21.72 26.72 27.75
CA ALA A 224 -21.03 26.53 29.02
C ALA A 224 -21.12 27.78 29.91
N LYS A 225 -20.90 28.97 29.35
CA LYS A 225 -21.04 30.24 30.06
C LYS A 225 -22.47 30.48 30.57
N THR A 226 -23.48 30.14 29.77
CA THR A 226 -24.89 30.38 30.13
C THR A 226 -25.40 29.45 31.23
N TYR A 227 -25.01 28.17 31.21
CA TYR A 227 -25.66 27.14 32.04
C TYR A 227 -24.82 26.65 33.24
N GLN A 228 -23.57 27.12 33.37
CA GLN A 228 -22.71 26.79 34.51
C GLN A 228 -22.70 27.92 35.54
N SER A 229 -22.52 27.56 36.82
CA SER A 229 -22.38 28.55 37.89
C SER A 229 -21.09 29.35 37.71
N SER A 230 -21.09 30.62 38.10
CA SER A 230 -19.92 31.52 38.06
C SER A 230 -18.65 30.97 38.74
N HIS A 231 -18.78 29.99 39.64
CA HIS A 231 -17.65 29.34 40.32
C HIS A 231 -16.94 28.23 39.51
N TYR A 232 -17.47 27.78 38.37
CA TYR A 232 -16.84 26.76 37.53
C TYR A 232 -16.58 27.32 36.14
N LYS A 233 -15.28 27.41 35.77
CA LYS A 233 -14.86 27.81 34.43
C LYS A 233 -14.61 26.58 33.58
N SER A 234 -15.45 26.38 32.56
CA SER A 234 -15.19 25.38 31.53
C SER A 234 -13.96 25.71 30.71
N ARG A 235 -13.28 24.67 30.22
CA ARG A 235 -12.18 24.78 29.25
C ARG A 235 -12.47 23.90 28.04
N ILE A 236 -12.30 24.47 26.85
CA ILE A 236 -12.47 23.79 25.56
C ILE A 236 -11.12 23.75 24.86
N TYR A 237 -10.68 22.55 24.51
CA TYR A 237 -9.48 22.32 23.70
C TYR A 237 -9.93 22.04 22.26
N ALA A 238 -9.81 23.05 21.41
CA ALA A 238 -10.20 22.99 20.01
C ALA A 238 -9.01 22.51 19.18
N CYS A 239 -9.10 21.31 18.62
CA CYS A 239 -8.00 20.66 17.94
C CYS A 239 -8.27 20.53 16.44
N ASP A 240 -7.32 20.99 15.64
CA ASP A 240 -7.33 20.86 14.18
C ASP A 240 -5.89 20.98 13.65
N SER A 241 -5.66 20.53 12.42
CA SER A 241 -4.51 20.93 11.62
C SER A 241 -4.46 22.44 11.36
N TYR A 242 -5.62 23.08 11.35
CA TYR A 242 -5.82 24.45 10.90
C TYR A 242 -5.29 24.69 9.49
N VAL A 243 -5.28 23.67 8.64
CA VAL A 243 -4.84 23.75 7.24
C VAL A 243 -6.06 23.81 6.33
N TRP A 244 -6.11 24.83 5.47
CA TRP A 244 -7.18 25.04 4.53
C TRP A 244 -7.17 23.98 3.42
N GLN A 245 -8.32 23.36 3.19
CA GLN A 245 -8.49 22.33 2.15
C GLN A 245 -9.41 22.84 1.04
N LYS A 246 -9.17 22.40 -0.20
CA LYS A 246 -9.91 22.84 -1.39
C LYS A 246 -11.43 22.76 -1.26
N TRP A 247 -11.97 21.75 -0.57
CA TRP A 247 -13.42 21.59 -0.40
C TRP A 247 -14.03 22.68 0.49
N MET A 248 -13.28 23.26 1.43
CA MET A 248 -13.77 24.26 2.39
C MET A 248 -14.31 25.51 1.69
N SER A 249 -13.74 25.85 0.52
CA SER A 249 -14.18 26.99 -0.29
C SER A 249 -15.65 26.91 -0.72
N HIS A 250 -16.26 25.72 -0.77
CA HIS A 250 -17.68 25.56 -1.13
C HIS A 250 -18.64 25.96 0.00
N PHE A 251 -18.13 26.08 1.23
CA PHE A 251 -18.95 26.26 2.43
C PHE A 251 -18.71 27.62 3.12
N VAL A 252 -17.82 28.46 2.59
CA VAL A 252 -17.51 29.78 3.15
C VAL A 252 -18.26 30.87 2.39
N ILE A 253 -18.93 31.75 3.15
CA ILE A 253 -19.77 32.83 2.61
C ILE A 253 -18.92 34.00 2.08
N THR A 254 -17.69 34.16 2.58
CA THR A 254 -16.83 35.30 2.27
C THR A 254 -16.00 35.11 1.00
N LYS A 255 -15.80 36.18 0.22
CA LYS A 255 -14.97 36.18 -1.00
C LYS A 255 -13.46 35.98 -0.76
N ASN A 256 -12.99 36.09 0.48
CA ASN A 256 -11.58 35.85 0.83
C ASN A 256 -11.33 34.35 0.99
N VAL A 257 -11.32 33.64 -0.14
CA VAL A 257 -10.98 32.22 -0.19
C VAL A 257 -9.46 32.08 0.04
N MET A 258 -9.08 31.27 1.02
CA MET A 258 -7.67 30.95 1.29
C MET A 258 -7.18 29.91 0.27
N ALA A 259 -5.88 29.87 0.00
CA ALA A 259 -5.30 28.85 -0.86
C ALA A 259 -5.24 27.51 -0.12
N ASN A 260 -5.26 26.40 -0.88
CA ASN A 260 -5.08 25.07 -0.31
C ASN A 260 -3.70 24.96 0.35
N GLY A 261 -3.66 24.60 1.63
CA GLY A 261 -2.45 24.56 2.45
C GLY A 261 -2.27 25.77 3.37
N ASP A 262 -2.99 26.88 3.16
CA ASP A 262 -2.90 28.05 4.03
C ASP A 262 -3.42 27.74 5.44
N SER A 263 -2.85 28.37 6.47
CA SER A 263 -3.37 28.20 7.82
C SER A 263 -4.61 29.06 8.07
N PHE A 264 -5.73 28.44 8.48
CA PHE A 264 -6.93 29.16 8.92
C PHE A 264 -6.98 29.46 10.42
N LEU A 265 -5.91 29.16 11.18
CA LEU A 265 -5.85 29.42 12.62
C LEU A 265 -6.16 30.88 12.99
N PRO A 266 -5.60 31.92 12.33
CA PRO A 266 -5.94 33.30 12.65
C PRO A 266 -7.43 33.62 12.46
N ARG A 267 -8.07 32.99 11.47
CA ARG A 267 -9.51 33.15 11.23
C ARG A 267 -10.33 32.46 12.30
N PHE A 268 -9.92 31.26 12.71
CA PHE A 268 -10.51 30.56 13.85
C PHE A 268 -10.42 31.42 15.12
N GLU A 269 -9.22 31.92 15.46
CA GLU A 269 -9.00 32.77 16.64
C GLU A 269 -9.86 34.04 16.63
N TYR A 270 -9.94 34.72 15.47
CA TYR A 270 -10.82 35.88 15.30
C TYR A 270 -12.30 35.53 15.58
N ASN A 271 -12.77 34.39 15.06
CA ASN A 271 -14.15 33.98 15.25
C ASN A 271 -14.43 33.66 16.73
N VAL A 272 -13.49 33.00 17.42
CA VAL A 272 -13.68 32.58 18.82
C VAL A 272 -13.34 33.65 19.87
N GLU A 273 -12.81 34.81 19.46
CA GLU A 273 -12.39 35.90 20.35
C GLU A 273 -13.41 36.29 21.43
N PRO A 274 -14.74 36.39 21.15
CA PRO A 274 -15.74 36.71 22.17
C PRO A 274 -15.80 35.73 23.37
N MET A 275 -15.27 34.53 23.20
CA MET A 275 -15.23 33.46 24.21
C MET A 275 -13.81 32.92 24.44
N ARG A 276 -12.76 33.67 24.07
CA ARG A 276 -11.35 33.25 24.15
C ARG A 276 -10.94 32.72 25.52
N GLU A 277 -11.53 33.25 26.59
CA GLU A 277 -11.21 32.83 27.95
C GLU A 277 -11.60 31.36 28.25
N PHE A 278 -12.54 30.78 27.49
CA PHE A 278 -12.97 29.39 27.60
C PHE A 278 -12.25 28.47 26.62
N ILE A 279 -11.62 29.02 25.58
CA ILE A 279 -11.18 28.28 24.40
C ILE A 279 -9.66 28.27 24.32
N GLU A 280 -9.13 27.11 23.96
CA GLU A 280 -7.72 26.88 23.72
C GLU A 280 -7.53 26.19 22.37
N PRO A 281 -7.05 26.91 21.33
CA PRO A 281 -6.69 26.26 20.08
C PRO A 281 -5.45 25.39 20.28
N VAL A 282 -5.48 24.18 19.71
CA VAL A 282 -4.39 23.22 19.74
C VAL A 282 -4.14 22.72 18.32
N VAL A 283 -2.99 23.10 17.75
CA VAL A 283 -2.60 22.61 16.43
C VAL A 283 -2.26 21.13 16.51
N MET A 284 -2.92 20.31 15.70
CA MET A 284 -2.76 18.87 15.64
C MET A 284 -2.45 18.43 14.22
N ASN A 285 -1.37 17.68 14.03
CA ASN A 285 -1.14 16.99 12.77
C ASN A 285 -2.01 15.72 12.75
N PHE A 286 -2.94 15.61 11.79
CA PHE A 286 -3.81 14.44 11.67
C PHE A 286 -3.04 13.15 11.34
N ASP A 287 -1.79 13.23 10.87
CA ASP A 287 -0.93 12.06 10.64
C ASP A 287 -0.15 11.63 11.89
N SER A 288 -0.24 12.38 13.01
CA SER A 288 0.49 12.08 14.24
C SER A 288 -0.42 11.64 15.39
N ILE A 289 0.22 11.17 16.46
CA ILE A 289 -0.40 10.94 17.78
C ILE A 289 -1.05 12.25 18.27
N LEU A 290 -2.06 12.14 19.15
CA LEU A 290 -2.64 13.29 19.86
C LEU A 290 -1.51 14.17 20.44
N PRO A 291 -1.57 15.51 20.30
CA PRO A 291 -0.57 16.39 20.88
C PRO A 291 -0.40 16.11 22.38
N GLU A 292 0.82 16.22 22.91
CA GLU A 292 1.14 15.97 24.34
C GLU A 292 0.18 16.74 25.28
N LYS A 293 -0.15 17.96 24.88
CA LYS A 293 -1.11 18.78 25.63
C LYS A 293 -2.50 18.14 25.73
N VAL A 294 -2.95 17.39 24.73
CA VAL A 294 -4.23 16.69 24.70
C VAL A 294 -4.15 15.34 25.38
N SER A 295 -2.98 14.69 25.35
CA SER A 295 -2.78 13.37 25.98
C SER A 295 -2.87 13.42 27.51
N GLU A 296 -2.68 14.57 28.14
CA GLU A 296 -2.80 14.74 29.60
C GLU A 296 -4.23 15.09 30.07
N ILE A 297 -5.12 15.44 29.14
CA ILE A 297 -6.45 15.97 29.46
C ILE A 297 -7.40 14.81 29.74
N LYS A 298 -8.27 14.96 30.74
CA LYS A 298 -9.39 14.04 31.00
C LYS A 298 -10.72 14.72 30.68
N PRO A 299 -11.18 14.67 29.42
CA PRO A 299 -12.37 15.41 29.00
C PRO A 299 -13.64 14.80 29.60
N ASP A 300 -14.55 15.67 30.04
CA ASP A 300 -15.93 15.31 30.37
C ASP A 300 -16.80 15.20 29.11
N PHE A 301 -16.37 15.84 28.03
CA PHE A 301 -17.08 15.89 26.75
C PHE A 301 -16.09 15.88 25.59
N VAL A 302 -16.34 15.07 24.58
CA VAL A 302 -15.56 15.01 23.34
C VAL A 302 -16.49 15.18 22.14
N PHE A 303 -16.19 16.13 21.26
CA PHE A 303 -16.85 16.30 19.97
C PHE A 303 -15.90 15.88 18.84
N ILE A 304 -16.33 14.96 17.99
CA ILE A 304 -15.53 14.37 16.92
C ILE A 304 -16.20 14.70 15.57
N ASP A 305 -15.55 15.56 14.79
CA ASP A 305 -16.05 16.09 13.52
C ASP A 305 -14.92 16.22 12.47
N PHE A 306 -14.07 15.19 12.36
CA PHE A 306 -12.93 15.21 11.42
C PHE A 306 -12.97 14.12 10.35
N THR A 307 -13.73 13.04 10.54
CA THR A 307 -13.78 11.91 9.59
C THR A 307 -15.07 11.09 9.71
N GLN A 308 -15.39 10.37 8.64
CA GLN A 308 -16.43 9.32 8.59
C GLN A 308 -15.83 7.94 8.28
N ASN A 309 -14.50 7.82 8.20
CA ASN A 309 -13.81 6.58 7.90
C ASN A 309 -13.57 5.78 9.20
N ALA A 310 -13.97 4.50 9.24
CA ALA A 310 -13.79 3.65 10.42
C ALA A 310 -12.32 3.46 10.84
N GLU A 311 -11.38 3.44 9.89
CA GLU A 311 -9.95 3.23 10.16
C GLU A 311 -9.31 4.47 10.76
N GLU A 312 -9.61 5.65 10.23
CA GLU A 312 -9.15 6.93 10.81
C GLU A 312 -9.74 7.15 12.21
N LEU A 313 -11.02 6.78 12.41
CA LEU A 313 -11.62 6.77 13.75
C LEU A 313 -10.88 5.82 14.69
N GLU A 314 -10.55 4.60 14.24
CA GLU A 314 -9.83 3.61 15.03
C GLU A 314 -8.48 4.14 15.51
N GLU A 315 -7.70 4.75 14.60
CA GLU A 315 -6.38 5.29 14.90
C GLU A 315 -6.46 6.34 16.02
N LYS A 316 -7.38 7.31 15.90
CA LYS A 316 -7.52 8.36 16.92
C LYS A 316 -8.17 7.85 18.20
N TRP A 317 -9.07 6.89 18.10
CA TRP A 317 -9.76 6.31 19.25
C TRP A 317 -8.80 5.61 20.21
N ILE A 318 -7.80 4.86 19.70
CA ILE A 318 -6.79 4.19 20.53
C ILE A 318 -6.02 5.18 21.41
N HIS A 319 -5.74 6.38 20.89
CA HIS A 319 -5.06 7.43 21.63
C HIS A 319 -5.98 8.22 22.57
N LEU A 320 -7.26 8.33 22.22
CA LEU A 320 -8.24 9.06 23.00
C LEU A 320 -8.76 8.27 24.21
N VAL A 321 -8.99 6.96 24.05
CA VAL A 321 -9.59 6.07 25.07
C VAL A 321 -8.92 6.15 26.45
N PRO A 322 -7.58 6.16 26.58
CA PRO A 322 -6.92 6.25 27.89
C PRO A 322 -7.31 7.48 28.72
N ASN A 323 -7.81 8.53 28.06
CA ASN A 323 -8.16 9.80 28.66
C ASN A 323 -9.65 9.93 29.00
N LEU A 324 -10.48 9.05 28.45
CA LEU A 324 -11.91 9.06 28.69
C LEU A 324 -12.23 8.57 30.11
N ILE A 325 -13.19 9.22 30.76
CA ILE A 325 -13.62 8.92 32.12
C ILE A 325 -14.83 7.97 32.04
N PRO A 326 -14.69 6.71 32.49
CA PRO A 326 -15.78 5.74 32.51
C PRO A 326 -17.05 6.25 33.19
N GLY A 327 -18.19 6.12 32.50
CA GLY A 327 -19.50 6.53 32.99
C GLY A 327 -19.71 8.04 33.11
N LYS A 328 -18.76 8.85 32.62
CA LYS A 328 -18.81 10.31 32.73
C LYS A 328 -18.57 11.01 31.40
N THR A 329 -17.57 10.59 30.63
CA THR A 329 -17.25 11.27 29.38
C THR A 329 -18.34 11.03 28.35
N ILE A 330 -18.89 12.13 27.85
CA ILE A 330 -19.83 12.15 26.73
C ILE A 330 -19.03 12.26 25.44
N VAL A 331 -19.32 11.43 24.46
CA VAL A 331 -18.68 11.45 23.14
C VAL A 331 -19.75 11.68 22.08
N LEU A 332 -19.66 12.80 21.38
CA LEU A 332 -20.53 13.14 20.26
C LEU A 332 -19.74 12.98 18.96
N PHE A 333 -20.14 12.01 18.13
CA PHE A 333 -19.61 11.84 16.79
C PHE A 333 -20.51 12.58 15.80
N ASN A 334 -19.92 13.32 14.86
CA ASN A 334 -20.61 13.95 13.72
C ASN A 334 -20.13 13.33 12.41
N GLY A 335 -20.39 12.04 12.22
CA GLY A 335 -19.81 11.28 11.11
C GLY A 335 -20.30 9.85 10.97
N LEU A 336 -21.48 9.53 11.52
CA LEU A 336 -22.08 8.21 11.33
C LEU A 336 -22.51 8.05 9.86
N SER A 337 -21.92 7.08 9.19
CA SER A 337 -22.19 6.76 7.80
C SER A 337 -21.94 5.27 7.56
N VAL A 338 -22.21 4.83 6.33
CA VAL A 338 -21.92 3.48 5.86
C VAL A 338 -20.45 3.09 6.14
N THR A 339 -19.50 4.02 6.04
CA THR A 339 -18.06 3.76 6.19
C THR A 339 -17.59 3.75 7.65
N SER A 340 -18.32 4.37 8.59
CA SER A 340 -17.95 4.38 10.01
C SER A 340 -18.64 3.29 10.84
N ILE A 341 -19.70 2.64 10.31
CA ILE A 341 -20.44 1.59 11.06
C ILE A 341 -19.59 0.45 11.60
N PRO A 342 -18.55 -0.06 10.90
CA PRO A 342 -17.67 -1.08 11.48
C PRO A 342 -17.04 -0.65 12.81
N PHE A 343 -16.66 0.63 12.95
CA PHE A 343 -16.13 1.20 14.20
C PHE A 343 -17.18 1.16 15.31
N PHE A 344 -18.39 1.69 15.05
CA PHE A 344 -19.46 1.72 16.06
C PHE A 344 -19.92 0.32 16.48
N SER A 345 -19.92 -0.64 15.55
CA SER A 345 -20.25 -2.04 15.83
C SER A 345 -19.23 -2.65 16.80
N ARG A 346 -17.93 -2.41 16.56
CA ARG A 346 -16.82 -2.89 17.39
C ARG A 346 -16.85 -2.30 18.80
N TYR A 347 -17.18 -1.02 18.92
CA TYR A 347 -17.21 -0.29 20.19
C TYR A 347 -18.60 -0.16 20.81
N SER A 348 -19.60 -0.87 20.31
CA SER A 348 -20.98 -0.83 20.80
C SER A 348 -21.11 -1.12 22.30
N ASN A 349 -20.23 -1.94 22.86
CA ASN A 349 -20.19 -2.22 24.30
C ASN A 349 -19.56 -1.10 25.15
N GLN A 350 -18.73 -0.24 24.54
CA GLN A 350 -18.08 0.89 25.21
C GLN A 350 -18.84 2.20 25.03
N LEU A 351 -19.64 2.31 23.97
CA LEU A 351 -20.38 3.51 23.58
C LEU A 351 -21.88 3.31 23.81
N LYS A 352 -22.36 3.70 24.98
CA LYS A 352 -23.79 3.62 25.32
C LYS A 352 -24.51 4.85 24.77
N ALA A 353 -25.42 4.67 23.82
CA ALA A 353 -26.15 5.78 23.22
C ALA A 353 -26.95 6.57 24.26
N ILE A 354 -26.93 7.90 24.13
CA ILE A 354 -27.71 8.82 24.97
C ILE A 354 -28.54 9.81 24.15
N ALA A 355 -28.19 10.06 22.88
CA ALA A 355 -28.97 10.88 21.96
C ALA A 355 -28.63 10.56 20.50
N LYS A 356 -29.65 10.59 19.64
CA LYS A 356 -29.56 10.24 18.23
C LYS A 356 -30.45 11.14 17.36
N PRO A 357 -29.94 12.28 16.90
CA PRO A 357 -30.67 13.18 15.98
C PRO A 357 -30.86 12.54 14.60
N HIS A 358 -31.77 13.11 13.80
CA HIS A 358 -31.96 12.76 12.38
C HIS A 358 -30.85 13.35 11.49
N THR A 359 -29.61 13.14 11.90
CA THR A 359 -28.41 13.60 11.20
C THR A 359 -27.36 12.50 11.29
N ILE A 360 -26.18 12.74 10.73
CA ILE A 360 -25.02 11.84 10.92
C ILE A 360 -24.44 11.92 12.34
N ALA A 361 -24.97 12.77 13.22
CA ALA A 361 -24.47 12.91 14.57
C ALA A 361 -25.10 11.87 15.52
N LYS A 362 -24.31 11.36 16.47
CA LYS A 362 -24.76 10.44 17.54
C LYS A 362 -23.95 10.68 18.82
N ALA A 363 -24.65 10.77 19.95
CA ALA A 363 -24.03 10.99 21.25
C ALA A 363 -24.06 9.71 22.09
N PHE A 364 -22.94 9.45 22.75
CA PHE A 364 -22.73 8.29 23.61
C PHE A 364 -22.16 8.72 24.95
N ILE A 365 -22.38 7.91 25.98
CA ILE A 365 -21.60 7.95 27.21
C ILE A 365 -20.58 6.81 27.17
N TYR A 366 -19.31 7.15 27.39
CA TYR A 366 -18.23 6.17 27.43
C TYR A 366 -18.36 5.32 28.69
N SER A 367 -18.41 4.01 28.54
CA SER A 367 -18.57 3.04 29.62
C SER A 367 -17.81 1.76 29.25
N PRO A 368 -16.50 1.66 29.55
CA PRO A 368 -15.77 0.43 29.30
C PRO A 368 -16.41 -0.67 30.14
N ASP A 369 -16.90 -1.71 29.47
CA ASP A 369 -17.47 -2.87 30.14
C ASP A 369 -16.33 -3.64 30.82
N VAL A 370 -16.25 -3.53 32.16
CA VAL A 370 -15.20 -4.14 32.98
C VAL A 370 -15.28 -5.67 32.97
N SER A 371 -16.42 -6.25 32.55
CA SER A 371 -16.64 -7.70 32.53
C SER A 371 -16.05 -8.45 31.33
N ILE A 372 -15.52 -7.75 30.31
CA ILE A 372 -14.81 -8.42 29.21
C ILE A 372 -13.31 -8.45 29.55
N GLN A 373 -12.94 -9.44 30.37
CA GLN A 373 -11.56 -9.85 30.57
C GLN A 373 -10.92 -10.29 29.24
N LYS A 374 -9.66 -9.86 29.10
CA LYS A 374 -8.72 -9.99 27.99
C LYS A 374 -9.02 -9.03 26.83
N PRO A 375 -8.05 -8.14 26.49
CA PRO A 375 -8.12 -7.45 25.21
C PRO A 375 -8.26 -8.54 24.16
N LEU A 376 -9.31 -8.46 23.33
CA LEU A 376 -9.34 -9.17 22.06
C LEU A 376 -7.97 -8.88 21.45
N LYS A 377 -7.13 -9.92 21.29
CA LYS A 377 -5.85 -9.81 20.57
C LYS A 377 -6.12 -8.92 19.38
N ASN A 378 -5.47 -7.76 19.32
CA ASN A 378 -5.59 -6.81 18.22
C ASN A 378 -5.60 -7.60 16.91
N ILE A 379 -6.78 -7.77 16.32
CA ILE A 379 -6.87 -8.13 14.93
C ILE A 379 -6.63 -6.80 14.22
N GLN A 380 -5.37 -6.34 14.24
CA GLN A 380 -4.87 -5.56 13.13
C GLN A 380 -5.07 -6.50 11.95
N LEU A 381 -6.10 -6.24 11.16
CA LEU A 381 -6.13 -6.78 9.81
C LEU A 381 -4.83 -6.30 9.21
N LYS A 382 -3.93 -7.23 8.91
CA LYS A 382 -2.74 -6.90 8.12
C LYS A 382 -3.18 -7.10 6.68
N PRO A 383 -2.93 -6.15 5.76
CA PRO A 383 -3.27 -6.36 4.37
C PRO A 383 -2.64 -7.67 3.94
N LYS A 384 -3.46 -8.54 3.35
CA LYS A 384 -3.03 -9.85 2.90
C LYS A 384 -2.81 -9.81 1.40
N PHE A 385 -1.80 -10.52 0.92
CA PHE A 385 -1.45 -10.59 -0.50
C PHE A 385 -1.23 -12.03 -0.95
N ASN A 386 -1.59 -12.30 -2.20
CA ASN A 386 -1.25 -13.56 -2.82
C ASN A 386 0.14 -13.46 -3.46
N PHE A 387 1.17 -13.74 -2.66
CA PHE A 387 2.56 -13.79 -3.07
C PHE A 387 2.76 -14.80 -4.20
N GLN A 388 3.12 -14.28 -5.37
CA GLN A 388 3.58 -15.11 -6.46
C GLN A 388 4.94 -15.71 -6.13
N THR A 389 5.28 -16.81 -6.80
CA THR A 389 6.57 -17.47 -6.64
C THR A 389 7.68 -16.47 -6.99
N PRO A 390 8.64 -16.20 -6.09
CA PRO A 390 9.78 -15.38 -6.45
C PRO A 390 10.55 -16.10 -7.57
N PRO A 391 11.21 -15.34 -8.46
CA PRO A 391 12.07 -15.94 -9.47
C PRO A 391 13.16 -16.80 -8.82
N ASP A 392 13.60 -17.81 -9.55
CA ASP A 392 14.73 -18.64 -9.14
C ASP A 392 16.03 -17.85 -9.31
N TRP A 393 16.36 -17.09 -8.27
CA TRP A 393 17.64 -16.42 -8.10
C TRP A 393 18.56 -17.21 -7.18
N GLY A 394 18.51 -18.54 -7.22
CA GLY A 394 19.46 -19.41 -6.51
C GLY A 394 20.93 -19.15 -6.86
N HIS A 395 21.19 -18.36 -7.89
CA HIS A 395 22.53 -17.89 -8.21
C HIS A 395 23.04 -16.74 -7.33
N HIS A 396 22.18 -16.00 -6.64
CA HIS A 396 22.55 -14.96 -5.68
C HIS A 396 23.01 -15.58 -4.36
N TYR A 397 24.03 -14.99 -3.73
CA TYR A 397 24.60 -15.51 -2.49
C TYR A 397 23.54 -15.62 -1.39
N LYS A 398 23.30 -16.85 -0.90
CA LYS A 398 22.26 -17.21 0.09
C LYS A 398 20.85 -16.71 -0.22
N ASN A 399 20.60 -16.29 -1.45
CA ASN A 399 19.30 -15.82 -1.92
C ASN A 399 18.62 -14.79 -0.99
N ALA A 400 19.38 -13.80 -0.50
CA ALA A 400 18.97 -12.85 0.54
C ALA A 400 17.61 -12.17 0.31
N PHE A 401 17.30 -11.84 -0.94
CA PHE A 401 16.01 -11.29 -1.31
C PHE A 401 14.88 -12.29 -1.15
N ASN A 402 15.02 -13.53 -1.64
CA ASN A 402 13.97 -14.54 -1.46
C ASN A 402 13.77 -14.86 0.02
N VAL A 403 14.83 -14.87 0.83
CA VAL A 403 14.70 -14.97 2.30
C VAL A 403 13.84 -13.84 2.86
N SER A 404 14.01 -12.62 2.37
CA SER A 404 13.26 -11.45 2.83
C SER A 404 11.83 -11.42 2.29
N ILE A 405 11.61 -11.90 1.06
CA ILE A 405 10.28 -12.15 0.50
C ILE A 405 9.57 -13.27 1.27
N ASP A 406 10.29 -14.28 1.75
CA ASP A 406 9.71 -15.34 2.58
C ASP A 406 9.32 -14.81 3.96
N LEU A 407 10.07 -13.86 4.55
CA LEU A 407 9.64 -13.15 5.76
C LEU A 407 8.35 -12.34 5.51
N LEU A 408 8.29 -11.60 4.40
CA LEU A 408 7.06 -10.90 3.99
C LEU A 408 5.90 -11.87 3.76
N ARG A 409 6.16 -13.00 3.10
CA ARG A 409 5.17 -14.05 2.84
C ARG A 409 4.66 -14.65 4.14
N GLN A 410 5.54 -14.97 5.09
CA GLN A 410 5.13 -15.49 6.40
C GLN A 410 4.15 -14.55 7.11
N GLU A 411 4.28 -13.24 6.91
CA GLU A 411 3.46 -12.25 7.58
C GLU A 411 2.19 -11.86 6.80
N PHE A 412 2.32 -11.64 5.50
CA PHE A 412 1.29 -11.01 4.66
C PHE A 412 0.68 -11.98 3.66
N HIS A 413 1.19 -13.20 3.48
CA HIS A 413 0.62 -14.09 2.49
C HIS A 413 -0.78 -14.56 2.88
N ASP A 414 -1.68 -14.43 1.92
CA ASP A 414 -2.91 -15.19 1.85
C ASP A 414 -3.14 -15.57 0.39
N LYS A 415 -3.18 -16.88 0.12
CA LYS A 415 -3.48 -17.43 -1.21
C LYS A 415 -4.85 -16.99 -1.75
N ASN A 416 -5.74 -16.51 -0.88
CA ASN A 416 -7.08 -16.05 -1.24
C ASN A 416 -7.15 -14.53 -1.44
N SER A 417 -6.08 -13.78 -1.21
CA SER A 417 -6.09 -12.34 -1.46
C SER A 417 -6.21 -12.04 -2.95
N ASN A 418 -7.05 -11.05 -3.26
CA ASN A 418 -7.28 -10.56 -4.62
C ASN A 418 -6.14 -9.68 -5.14
N ILE A 419 -5.29 -9.18 -4.23
CA ILE A 419 -4.13 -8.38 -4.58
C ILE A 419 -2.91 -9.31 -4.59
N LEU A 420 -2.29 -9.42 -5.75
CA LEU A 420 -1.06 -10.18 -5.90
C LEU A 420 0.11 -9.37 -5.37
N PHE A 421 0.99 -10.03 -4.62
CA PHE A 421 2.33 -9.51 -4.39
C PHE A 421 3.25 -10.13 -5.43
N ILE A 422 3.87 -9.29 -6.26
CA ILE A 422 4.72 -9.67 -7.37
C ILE A 422 6.19 -9.41 -6.99
N PRO A 423 6.97 -10.45 -6.61
CA PRO A 423 8.35 -10.25 -6.19
C PRO A 423 9.26 -9.74 -7.29
N SER A 424 8.91 -9.93 -8.57
CA SER A 424 9.64 -9.41 -9.72
C SER A 424 8.64 -9.12 -10.84
N VAL A 425 8.31 -7.83 -11.01
CA VAL A 425 7.26 -7.39 -11.95
C VAL A 425 7.65 -7.77 -13.38
N GLU A 426 8.92 -7.58 -13.72
CA GLU A 426 9.43 -7.73 -15.08
C GLU A 426 9.51 -9.20 -15.50
N ALA A 427 9.78 -10.11 -14.55
CA ALA A 427 9.69 -11.55 -14.81
C ALA A 427 8.24 -11.98 -15.07
N ILE A 428 7.29 -11.58 -14.21
CA ILE A 428 5.88 -11.95 -14.41
C ILE A 428 5.30 -11.33 -15.69
N LEU A 429 5.71 -10.12 -16.07
CA LEU A 429 5.31 -9.52 -17.35
C LEU A 429 5.70 -10.36 -18.56
N CYS A 430 6.79 -11.11 -18.48
CA CYS A 430 7.27 -11.93 -19.58
C CYS A 430 6.71 -13.35 -19.50
N ASP A 431 6.78 -13.95 -18.32
CA ASP A 431 6.42 -15.34 -18.11
C ASP A 431 4.89 -15.51 -18.10
N ASN A 432 4.16 -14.57 -17.48
CA ASN A 432 2.73 -14.65 -17.24
C ASN A 432 2.04 -13.27 -17.23
N PRO A 433 2.09 -12.47 -18.32
CA PRO A 433 1.59 -11.09 -18.36
C PRO A 433 0.10 -10.96 -17.99
N GLU A 434 -0.69 -11.99 -18.29
CA GLU A 434 -2.11 -12.05 -17.98
C GLU A 434 -2.37 -12.06 -16.45
N VAL A 435 -1.41 -12.49 -15.64
CA VAL A 435 -1.48 -12.38 -14.17
C VAL A 435 -1.58 -10.91 -13.75
N LEU A 436 -0.76 -10.03 -14.32
CA LEU A 436 -0.82 -8.59 -14.02
C LEU A 436 -2.03 -7.92 -14.68
N ARG A 437 -2.47 -8.42 -15.84
CA ARG A 437 -3.62 -7.88 -16.57
C ARG A 437 -4.97 -8.16 -15.89
N ASN A 438 -5.08 -9.30 -15.21
CA ASN A 438 -6.36 -9.81 -14.74
C ASN A 438 -6.54 -9.70 -13.22
N ASN A 439 -5.49 -9.33 -12.50
CA ASN A 439 -5.54 -9.18 -11.05
C ASN A 439 -5.03 -7.79 -10.67
N GLU A 440 -5.48 -7.30 -9.52
CA GLU A 440 -4.84 -6.17 -8.86
C GLU A 440 -3.51 -6.63 -8.28
N TRP A 441 -2.49 -5.78 -8.35
CA TRP A 441 -1.17 -6.20 -7.90
C TRP A 441 -0.35 -5.05 -7.35
N ILE A 442 0.51 -5.41 -6.41
CA ILE A 442 1.67 -4.62 -5.99
C ILE A 442 2.92 -5.41 -6.32
N GLY A 443 4.03 -4.74 -6.58
CA GLY A 443 5.21 -5.46 -6.99
C GLY A 443 6.52 -4.72 -6.80
N VAL A 444 7.60 -5.48 -6.85
CA VAL A 444 8.97 -4.98 -6.70
C VAL A 444 9.64 -4.90 -8.06
N ILE A 445 10.13 -3.71 -8.38
CA ILE A 445 10.82 -3.37 -9.62
C ILE A 445 12.32 -3.65 -9.49
N HIS A 446 12.86 -4.47 -10.39
CA HIS A 446 14.26 -4.89 -10.40
C HIS A 446 15.07 -4.31 -11.56
N MET A 447 14.40 -3.81 -12.60
CA MET A 447 15.07 -3.38 -13.82
C MET A 447 15.55 -1.93 -13.74
N THR A 448 16.54 -1.61 -14.58
CA THR A 448 17.12 -0.28 -14.71
C THR A 448 16.28 0.59 -15.65
N PRO A 449 16.42 1.93 -15.60
CA PRO A 449 15.72 2.84 -16.50
C PRO A 449 15.82 2.47 -17.97
N GLU A 450 17.03 2.19 -18.44
CA GLU A 450 17.31 1.76 -19.81
C GLU A 450 18.28 0.57 -19.81
N TYR A 451 17.93 -0.48 -20.53
CA TYR A 451 18.81 -1.62 -20.82
C TYR A 451 18.44 -2.24 -22.18
N PRO A 452 18.81 -1.60 -23.29
CA PRO A 452 18.31 -1.95 -24.62
C PRO A 452 18.76 -3.33 -25.11
N GLN A 453 19.86 -3.89 -24.58
CA GLN A 453 20.33 -5.22 -24.95
C GLN A 453 19.52 -6.34 -24.27
N LEU A 454 18.77 -6.04 -23.20
CA LEU A 454 17.97 -7.03 -22.50
C LEU A 454 16.67 -7.28 -23.25
N PHE A 455 16.67 -8.29 -24.12
CA PHE A 455 15.50 -8.59 -24.95
C PHE A 455 14.32 -9.13 -24.15
N TYR A 456 14.58 -10.04 -23.20
CA TYR A 456 13.56 -10.83 -22.52
C TYR A 456 12.65 -9.99 -21.61
N THR A 457 13.19 -9.41 -20.53
CA THR A 457 12.43 -8.56 -19.59
C THR A 457 12.44 -7.08 -20.00
N PRO A 458 11.34 -6.32 -19.80
CA PRO A 458 11.32 -4.89 -20.08
C PRO A 458 12.19 -4.10 -19.09
N ASP A 459 12.94 -3.12 -19.60
CA ASP A 459 13.50 -2.04 -18.79
C ASP A 459 12.39 -1.04 -18.41
N LEU A 460 12.67 -0.06 -17.52
CA LEU A 460 11.61 0.85 -17.08
C LEU A 460 11.07 1.72 -18.22
N LYS A 461 11.91 2.08 -19.19
CA LYS A 461 11.49 2.78 -20.40
C LYS A 461 10.44 2.00 -21.18
N ARG A 462 10.67 0.70 -21.40
CA ARG A 462 9.67 -0.16 -22.03
C ARG A 462 8.46 -0.35 -21.13
N LEU A 463 8.64 -0.56 -19.82
CA LEU A 463 7.55 -0.71 -18.85
C LEU A 463 6.59 0.49 -18.83
N CYS A 464 7.11 1.71 -18.93
CA CYS A 464 6.32 2.95 -18.97
C CYS A 464 5.70 3.25 -20.36
N SER A 465 5.97 2.43 -21.37
CA SER A 465 5.43 2.65 -22.71
C SER A 465 3.98 2.20 -22.85
N LYS A 466 3.28 2.69 -23.88
CA LYS A 466 1.90 2.28 -24.22
C LYS A 466 1.74 0.76 -24.37
N ARG A 467 2.82 0.04 -24.71
CA ARG A 467 2.82 -1.43 -24.84
C ARG A 467 2.43 -2.12 -23.54
N TYR A 468 2.86 -1.59 -22.40
CA TYR A 468 2.64 -2.21 -21.09
C TYR A 468 1.57 -1.51 -20.24
N ALA A 469 1.03 -0.39 -20.72
CA ALA A 469 -0.03 0.36 -20.05
C ALA A 469 -1.22 -0.51 -19.61
N LYS A 470 -1.63 -1.48 -20.44
CA LYS A 470 -2.72 -2.41 -20.10
C LYS A 470 -2.43 -3.33 -18.89
N TYR A 471 -1.16 -3.60 -18.59
CA TYR A 471 -0.76 -4.40 -17.42
C TYR A 471 -0.58 -3.50 -16.19
N MET A 472 -0.12 -2.27 -16.40
CA MET A 472 0.03 -1.26 -15.34
C MET A 472 -1.31 -0.70 -14.86
N LYS A 473 -2.39 -0.85 -15.64
CA LYS A 473 -3.76 -0.43 -15.28
C LYS A 473 -4.30 -1.05 -13.99
N ASN A 474 -3.78 -2.20 -13.56
CA ASN A 474 -4.17 -2.84 -12.30
C ASN A 474 -3.08 -2.75 -11.23
N CYS A 475 -2.00 -2.03 -11.50
CA CYS A 475 -0.98 -1.78 -10.51
C CYS A 475 -1.57 -0.87 -9.44
N LYS A 476 -1.53 -1.32 -8.17
CA LYS A 476 -2.00 -0.55 -7.03
C LYS A 476 -0.89 0.23 -6.36
N ALA A 477 0.32 -0.30 -6.40
CA ALA A 477 1.51 0.32 -5.81
C ALA A 477 2.79 -0.38 -6.29
N LEU A 478 3.92 0.33 -6.21
CA LEU A 478 5.22 -0.23 -6.56
C LEU A 478 6.23 -0.06 -5.43
N PHE A 479 7.05 -1.08 -5.26
CA PHE A 479 8.31 -0.99 -4.57
C PHE A 479 9.44 -0.87 -5.58
N THR A 480 10.40 -0.02 -5.27
CA THR A 480 11.65 0.17 -6.00
C THR A 480 12.80 -0.15 -5.06
N LEU A 481 13.96 -0.46 -5.62
CA LEU A 481 15.16 -0.85 -4.87
C LEU A 481 16.21 0.28 -4.86
N THR A 482 15.92 1.39 -5.54
CA THR A 482 16.71 2.61 -5.53
C THR A 482 15.82 3.85 -5.73
N SER A 483 16.31 4.99 -5.25
CA SER A 483 15.72 6.30 -5.52
C SER A 483 15.67 6.64 -7.01
N VAL A 484 16.66 6.17 -7.78
CA VAL A 484 16.74 6.37 -9.25
C VAL A 484 15.55 5.72 -9.96
N GLN A 485 15.20 4.48 -9.59
CA GLN A 485 14.03 3.81 -10.15
C GLN A 485 12.73 4.54 -9.78
N LYS A 486 12.59 4.96 -8.52
CA LYS A 486 11.43 5.71 -8.05
C LYS A 486 11.25 7.01 -8.83
N GLN A 487 12.29 7.83 -8.90
CA GLN A 487 12.26 9.10 -9.63
C GLN A 487 11.90 8.89 -11.11
N TYR A 488 12.45 7.85 -11.74
CA TYR A 488 12.12 7.54 -13.13
C TYR A 488 10.64 7.19 -13.31
N LEU A 489 10.10 6.34 -12.43
CA LEU A 489 8.68 5.95 -12.47
C LEU A 489 7.77 7.15 -12.17
N ASP A 490 8.06 7.96 -11.15
CA ASP A 490 7.29 9.16 -10.82
C ASP A 490 7.18 10.12 -12.02
N GLN A 491 8.24 10.24 -12.82
CA GLN A 491 8.28 11.12 -13.99
C GLN A 491 7.60 10.50 -15.22
N ASN A 492 7.82 9.22 -15.48
CA ASN A 492 7.53 8.60 -16.78
C ASN A 492 6.32 7.65 -16.77
N LEU A 493 5.93 7.11 -15.62
CA LEU A 493 4.78 6.23 -15.53
C LEU A 493 3.50 7.06 -15.61
N LYS A 494 2.82 7.01 -16.77
CA LYS A 494 1.56 7.71 -17.01
C LYS A 494 0.40 6.75 -16.86
N LEU A 495 -0.29 6.85 -15.73
CA LEU A 495 -1.53 6.13 -15.44
C LEU A 495 -2.67 7.14 -15.29
N ASP A 496 -3.89 6.67 -15.48
CA ASP A 496 -5.12 7.48 -15.29
C ASP A 496 -5.32 7.87 -13.80
N TYR A 497 -4.58 7.25 -12.90
CA TYR A 497 -4.59 7.48 -11.46
C TYR A 497 -3.16 7.44 -10.91
N LYS A 498 -2.92 8.08 -9.75
CA LYS A 498 -1.63 8.01 -9.07
C LYS A 498 -1.54 6.73 -8.24
N ILE A 499 -0.38 6.08 -8.27
CA ILE A 499 -0.05 4.97 -7.39
C ILE A 499 1.05 5.38 -6.41
N PRO A 500 1.05 4.87 -5.18
CA PRO A 500 2.18 5.04 -4.27
C PRO A 500 3.38 4.25 -4.78
N ILE A 501 4.54 4.89 -4.73
CA ILE A 501 5.84 4.30 -5.06
C ILE A 501 6.77 4.48 -3.87
N GLN A 502 7.25 3.38 -3.33
CA GLN A 502 8.16 3.35 -2.18
C GLN A 502 9.51 2.76 -2.58
N THR A 503 10.58 3.33 -2.04
CA THR A 503 11.92 2.75 -2.16
C THR A 503 12.21 1.88 -0.94
N LEU A 504 12.65 0.64 -1.19
CA LEU A 504 13.12 -0.31 -0.20
C LEU A 504 14.64 -0.45 -0.32
N VAL A 505 15.30 -0.56 0.82
CA VAL A 505 16.74 -0.87 0.86
C VAL A 505 16.91 -2.38 0.72
N TYR A 506 17.63 -2.84 -0.29
CA TYR A 506 17.83 -4.28 -0.50
C TYR A 506 18.63 -4.89 0.68
N PRO A 507 18.21 -6.06 1.21
CA PRO A 507 18.79 -6.63 2.41
C PRO A 507 20.02 -7.52 2.12
N PHE A 508 20.88 -7.73 3.13
CA PHE A 508 21.91 -8.77 3.10
C PHE A 508 21.68 -9.83 4.17
N VAL A 509 22.30 -10.99 4.00
CA VAL A 509 22.38 -12.03 5.04
C VAL A 509 23.60 -11.77 5.91
N GLU A 510 23.38 -11.60 7.22
CA GLU A 510 24.47 -11.39 8.18
C GLU A 510 25.44 -12.61 8.16
N PRO A 511 26.77 -12.37 8.15
CA PRO A 511 27.73 -13.45 8.26
C PRO A 511 27.61 -14.12 9.63
N GLN A 512 27.53 -15.45 9.68
CA GLN A 512 27.52 -16.18 10.95
C GLN A 512 28.81 -15.97 11.76
N VAL A 513 29.93 -15.79 11.06
CA VAL A 513 31.23 -15.49 11.64
C VAL A 513 31.82 -14.32 10.85
N MET A 514 32.03 -13.21 11.55
CA MET A 514 32.76 -12.07 10.98
C MET A 514 34.25 -12.38 10.97
N LYS A 515 34.84 -12.41 9.77
CA LYS A 515 36.29 -12.44 9.57
C LYS A 515 36.76 -11.08 9.07
N ASP A 516 38.01 -10.76 9.32
CA ASP A 516 38.64 -9.59 8.71
C ASP A 516 39.05 -9.90 7.26
N SER A 517 38.98 -8.89 6.40
CA SER A 517 39.59 -8.95 5.08
C SER A 517 41.11 -9.11 5.22
N ILE A 518 41.68 -10.06 4.49
CA ILE A 518 43.14 -10.28 4.48
C ILE A 518 43.85 -9.46 3.38
N VAL A 519 43.12 -8.62 2.64
CA VAL A 519 43.66 -7.84 1.52
C VAL A 519 44.82 -6.96 1.98
N LEU A 520 44.71 -6.32 3.15
CA LEU A 520 45.78 -5.48 3.69
C LEU A 520 47.04 -6.28 4.02
N ASP A 521 46.89 -7.46 4.61
CA ASP A 521 48.02 -8.32 4.93
C ASP A 521 48.71 -8.78 3.64
N LEU A 522 47.95 -9.12 2.61
CA LEU A 522 48.51 -9.46 1.29
C LEU A 522 49.30 -8.30 0.69
N LEU A 523 48.79 -7.06 0.74
CA LEU A 523 49.50 -5.89 0.22
C LEU A 523 50.78 -5.60 1.00
N ARG A 524 50.72 -5.64 2.35
CA ARG A 524 51.88 -5.44 3.23
C ARG A 524 52.96 -6.50 3.01
N ASP A 525 52.54 -7.75 2.83
CA ASP A 525 53.41 -8.89 2.52
C ASP A 525 53.90 -8.90 1.07
N LYS A 526 53.49 -7.92 0.23
CA LYS A 526 53.77 -7.85 -1.21
C LYS A 526 53.32 -9.10 -1.97
N LYS A 527 52.26 -9.76 -1.48
CA LYS A 527 51.59 -10.88 -2.14
C LYS A 527 50.55 -10.36 -3.14
N SER A 528 50.15 -11.23 -4.06
CA SER A 528 49.13 -10.88 -5.05
C SER A 528 47.74 -10.81 -4.42
N VAL A 529 46.97 -9.78 -4.80
CA VAL A 529 45.56 -9.58 -4.45
C VAL A 529 44.71 -9.75 -5.70
N ASP A 530 43.57 -10.41 -5.59
CA ASP A 530 42.66 -10.54 -6.72
C ASP A 530 41.78 -9.28 -6.82
N LEU A 531 41.84 -8.59 -7.98
CA LEU A 531 40.83 -7.62 -8.40
C LEU A 531 39.75 -8.40 -9.16
N ILE A 532 38.60 -8.62 -8.52
CA ILE A 532 37.63 -9.61 -9.01
C ILE A 532 36.36 -8.95 -9.56
N LEU A 533 35.98 -9.29 -10.79
CA LEU A 533 34.67 -8.97 -11.36
C LEU A 533 33.72 -10.15 -11.14
N ILE A 534 32.58 -9.89 -10.50
CA ILE A 534 31.61 -10.92 -10.12
C ILE A 534 30.26 -10.68 -10.83
N GLY A 535 29.77 -11.72 -11.50
CA GLY A 535 28.49 -11.75 -12.21
C GLY A 535 28.57 -11.23 -13.65
N GLY A 536 27.48 -11.40 -14.41
CA GLY A 536 27.39 -10.98 -15.82
C GLY A 536 26.35 -9.90 -16.12
N PHE A 537 25.31 -9.77 -15.28
CA PHE A 537 24.21 -8.85 -15.55
C PHE A 537 24.68 -7.38 -15.49
N ALA A 538 24.43 -6.65 -16.58
CA ALA A 538 24.77 -5.23 -16.77
C ALA A 538 26.26 -4.85 -16.53
N ARG A 539 27.17 -5.83 -16.49
CA ARG A 539 28.61 -5.57 -16.25
C ARG A 539 29.28 -4.98 -17.47
N ASP A 540 30.17 -4.02 -17.24
CA ASP A 540 31.04 -3.46 -18.27
C ASP A 540 32.40 -4.18 -18.28
N PHE A 541 32.44 -5.34 -18.95
CA PHE A 541 33.64 -6.15 -19.09
C PHE A 541 34.80 -5.38 -19.75
N ASN A 542 34.50 -4.50 -20.71
CA ASN A 542 35.53 -3.72 -21.39
C ASN A 542 36.27 -2.80 -20.42
N ARG A 543 35.55 -2.17 -19.48
CA ARG A 543 36.20 -1.37 -18.45
C ARG A 543 37.11 -2.21 -17.57
N PHE A 544 36.66 -3.40 -17.17
CA PHE A 544 37.49 -4.31 -16.39
C PHE A 544 38.76 -4.73 -17.16
N TYR A 545 38.64 -5.01 -18.47
CA TYR A 545 39.77 -5.32 -19.33
C TYR A 545 40.77 -4.16 -19.41
N LEU A 546 40.29 -2.93 -19.56
CA LEU A 546 41.11 -1.73 -19.71
C LEU A 546 41.66 -1.16 -18.41
N ALA A 547 41.17 -1.62 -17.25
CA ALA A 547 41.57 -1.10 -15.95
C ALA A 547 43.08 -1.21 -15.71
N ASN A 548 43.78 -0.09 -15.57
CA ASN A 548 45.18 -0.06 -15.17
C ASN A 548 45.28 -0.20 -13.64
N VAL A 549 46.02 -1.20 -13.19
CA VAL A 549 46.24 -1.51 -11.76
C VAL A 549 47.69 -1.89 -11.52
N SER A 550 48.14 -1.80 -10.26
CA SER A 550 49.51 -2.17 -9.92
C SER A 550 49.75 -3.67 -10.13
N LYS A 551 51.01 -4.07 -10.31
CA LYS A 551 51.40 -5.48 -10.54
C LYS A 551 51.05 -6.43 -9.38
N GLN A 552 50.69 -5.89 -8.21
CA GLN A 552 50.22 -6.69 -7.08
C GLN A 552 48.78 -7.20 -7.30
N PHE A 553 47.99 -6.51 -8.12
CA PHE A 553 46.63 -6.92 -8.43
C PHE A 553 46.60 -7.85 -9.64
N LYS A 554 45.94 -9.00 -9.46
CA LYS A 554 45.62 -9.94 -10.53
C LYS A 554 44.15 -9.81 -10.89
N LYS A 555 43.83 -9.67 -12.18
CA LYS A 555 42.45 -9.58 -12.65
C LYS A 555 41.81 -10.98 -12.72
N VAL A 556 40.67 -11.13 -12.05
CA VAL A 556 39.90 -12.37 -12.02
C VAL A 556 38.44 -12.08 -12.40
N ILE A 557 37.84 -12.92 -13.24
CA ILE A 557 36.41 -12.89 -13.57
C ILE A 557 35.76 -14.13 -12.99
N LEU A 558 34.66 -13.95 -12.28
CA LEU A 558 33.83 -15.02 -11.76
C LEU A 558 32.48 -15.05 -12.49
N VAL A 559 32.26 -16.08 -13.31
CA VAL A 559 31.05 -16.24 -14.13
C VAL A 559 30.19 -17.42 -13.68
N ASN A 560 28.91 -17.37 -14.06
CA ASN A 560 27.87 -18.18 -13.46
C ASN A 560 27.62 -19.53 -14.16
N ASP A 561 27.97 -19.66 -15.45
CA ASP A 561 27.81 -20.90 -16.22
C ASP A 561 28.99 -21.20 -17.16
N LEU A 562 29.15 -22.50 -17.49
CA LEU A 562 30.21 -23.04 -18.34
C LEU A 562 30.13 -22.54 -19.80
N SER A 563 28.95 -22.21 -20.30
CA SER A 563 28.79 -21.66 -21.66
C SER A 563 29.37 -20.26 -21.80
N THR A 564 29.16 -19.44 -20.78
CA THR A 564 29.68 -18.07 -20.66
C THR A 564 31.19 -18.10 -20.41
N GLU A 565 31.67 -19.05 -19.62
CA GLU A 565 33.12 -19.31 -19.50
C GLU A 565 33.73 -19.62 -20.87
N ASN A 566 33.19 -20.59 -21.62
CA ASN A 566 33.74 -20.95 -22.93
C ASN A 566 33.75 -19.76 -23.93
N GLN A 567 32.72 -18.91 -23.90
CA GLN A 567 32.69 -17.69 -24.72
C GLN A 567 33.71 -16.66 -24.26
N LEU A 568 33.77 -16.36 -22.96
CA LEU A 568 34.69 -15.37 -22.43
C LEU A 568 36.15 -15.81 -22.51
N SER A 569 36.45 -17.10 -22.28
CA SER A 569 37.79 -17.67 -22.37
C SER A 569 38.38 -17.66 -23.78
N CYS A 570 37.55 -17.53 -24.83
CA CYS A 570 38.02 -17.36 -26.20
C CYS A 570 38.36 -15.90 -26.53
N ASP A 571 37.67 -14.94 -25.90
CA ASP A 571 37.68 -13.52 -26.27
C ASP A 571 38.37 -12.59 -25.25
N ASN A 572 38.71 -13.09 -24.05
CA ASN A 572 39.30 -12.27 -23.00
C ASN A 572 40.83 -12.12 -23.13
N PRO A 573 41.41 -11.02 -22.61
CA PRO A 573 42.87 -10.86 -22.50
C PRO A 573 43.53 -12.00 -21.72
N LYS A 574 44.69 -12.47 -22.19
CA LYS A 574 45.42 -13.64 -21.62
C LYS A 574 45.87 -13.46 -20.17
N ASP A 575 45.97 -12.23 -19.69
CA ASP A 575 46.35 -11.85 -18.33
C ASP A 575 45.20 -11.90 -17.33
N ILE A 576 43.98 -12.22 -17.78
CA ILE A 576 42.78 -12.29 -16.94
C ILE A 576 42.40 -13.75 -16.70
N GLU A 577 42.30 -14.14 -15.43
CA GLU A 577 41.83 -15.46 -15.04
C GLU A 577 40.29 -15.48 -15.05
N VAL A 578 39.69 -16.46 -15.72
CA VAL A 578 38.24 -16.71 -15.67
C VAL A 578 37.99 -17.93 -14.81
N LYS A 579 37.07 -17.83 -13.85
CA LYS A 579 36.64 -18.91 -12.97
C LYS A 579 35.14 -19.15 -13.15
N THR A 580 34.76 -20.42 -13.08
CA THR A 580 33.36 -20.86 -12.97
C THR A 580 32.78 -20.57 -11.60
N ARG A 581 31.47 -20.80 -11.48
CA ARG A 581 30.71 -20.69 -10.24
C ARG A 581 31.40 -21.48 -9.12
N LEU A 582 31.76 -20.76 -8.06
CA LEU A 582 32.34 -21.31 -6.84
C LEU A 582 31.24 -21.85 -5.91
N SER A 583 31.59 -22.81 -5.04
CA SER A 583 30.76 -23.13 -3.88
C SER A 583 30.65 -21.93 -2.93
N ASP A 584 29.65 -21.92 -2.04
CA ASP A 584 29.45 -20.82 -1.09
C ASP A 584 30.69 -20.59 -0.21
N GLU A 585 31.36 -21.66 0.26
CA GLU A 585 32.57 -21.56 1.07
C GLU A 585 33.77 -21.04 0.27
N GLU A 586 33.92 -21.46 -0.99
CA GLU A 586 34.98 -20.97 -1.88
C GLU A 586 34.76 -19.52 -2.26
N TYR A 587 33.51 -19.14 -2.52
CA TYR A 587 33.10 -17.78 -2.80
C TYR A 587 33.43 -16.86 -1.63
N GLU A 588 33.07 -17.25 -0.40
CA GLU A 588 33.43 -16.50 0.81
C GLU A 588 34.95 -16.32 0.94
N ARG A 589 35.72 -17.42 0.82
CA ARG A 589 37.19 -17.35 0.88
C ARG A 589 37.76 -16.44 -0.20
N GLN A 590 37.20 -16.48 -1.40
CA GLN A 590 37.60 -15.62 -2.50
C GLN A 590 37.29 -14.15 -2.17
N LEU A 591 36.12 -13.85 -1.62
CA LEU A 591 35.73 -12.48 -1.27
C LEU A 591 36.64 -11.86 -0.21
N TYR A 592 37.00 -12.59 0.85
CA TYR A 592 37.88 -12.11 1.93
C TYR A 592 39.32 -11.73 1.50
N ARG A 593 39.78 -12.25 0.36
CA ARG A 593 41.14 -12.03 -0.17
C ARG A 593 41.18 -11.16 -1.43
N SER A 594 40.04 -10.62 -1.85
CA SER A 594 39.90 -9.85 -3.08
C SER A 594 39.45 -8.42 -2.81
N VAL A 595 39.70 -7.54 -3.77
CA VAL A 595 38.95 -6.29 -3.93
C VAL A 595 37.96 -6.50 -5.08
N PRO A 596 36.65 -6.63 -4.81
CA PRO A 596 35.68 -6.71 -5.89
C PRO A 596 35.66 -5.41 -6.69
N PHE A 597 35.55 -5.52 -8.00
CA PHE A 597 35.41 -4.41 -8.91
C PHE A 597 34.02 -4.45 -9.51
N LEU A 598 33.14 -3.61 -8.97
CA LEU A 598 31.83 -3.39 -9.56
C LEU A 598 31.98 -2.43 -10.73
N THR A 599 31.63 -2.87 -11.92
CA THR A 599 31.58 -2.01 -13.11
C THR A 599 30.27 -2.23 -13.84
N LEU A 600 29.58 -1.15 -14.18
CA LEU A 600 28.21 -1.16 -14.67
C LEU A 600 28.08 -0.34 -15.97
N LEU A 601 27.32 -0.87 -16.92
CA LEU A 601 26.94 -0.16 -18.14
C LEU A 601 25.85 0.90 -17.89
N TYR A 602 25.05 0.71 -16.84
CA TYR A 602 23.85 1.51 -16.53
C TYR A 602 23.74 1.77 -15.03
N ASN A 603 22.92 2.76 -14.67
CA ASN A 603 22.55 3.01 -13.27
C ASN A 603 21.72 1.80 -12.76
N GLY A 604 22.41 0.85 -12.12
CA GLY A 604 21.89 -0.46 -11.72
C GLY A 604 20.86 -0.36 -10.61
N ALA A 605 20.01 -1.38 -10.46
CA ALA A 605 19.19 -1.56 -9.27
C ALA A 605 19.67 -2.77 -8.48
N ALA A 606 19.40 -2.81 -7.17
CA ALA A 606 19.70 -3.95 -6.32
C ALA A 606 21.16 -4.43 -6.43
N ASN A 607 22.12 -3.55 -6.10
CA ASN A 607 23.54 -3.86 -6.17
C ASN A 607 23.97 -4.84 -5.05
N THR A 608 23.62 -6.12 -5.21
CA THR A 608 23.88 -7.18 -4.22
C THR A 608 25.35 -7.30 -3.84
N LEU A 609 26.27 -7.14 -4.80
CA LEU A 609 27.70 -7.19 -4.55
C LEU A 609 28.18 -6.09 -3.56
N ILE A 610 27.62 -4.88 -3.64
CA ILE A 610 27.92 -3.80 -2.68
C ILE A 610 27.49 -4.25 -1.27
N LEU A 611 26.29 -4.81 -1.15
CA LEU A 611 25.73 -5.27 0.11
C LEU A 611 26.50 -6.45 0.71
N GLU A 612 26.92 -7.40 -0.12
CA GLU A 612 27.78 -8.53 0.28
C GLU A 612 29.12 -8.03 0.85
N CYS A 613 29.68 -6.97 0.26
CA CYS A 613 30.91 -6.32 0.73
C CYS A 613 30.68 -5.51 2.02
N ILE A 614 29.61 -4.72 2.10
CA ILE A 614 29.21 -3.99 3.33
C ILE A 614 29.06 -4.97 4.49
N ALA A 615 28.34 -6.07 4.30
CA ALA A 615 28.10 -7.07 5.34
C ALA A 615 29.38 -7.64 5.96
N ARG A 616 30.46 -7.71 5.18
CA ARG A 616 31.75 -8.35 5.56
C ARG A 616 32.89 -7.36 5.75
N ASN A 617 32.62 -6.05 5.63
CA ASN A 617 33.64 -5.01 5.61
C ASN A 617 34.73 -5.25 4.55
N ILE A 618 34.35 -5.76 3.37
CA ILE A 618 35.27 -6.01 2.26
C ILE A 618 35.41 -4.73 1.43
N PRO A 619 36.64 -4.26 1.16
CA PRO A 619 36.85 -3.11 0.29
C PRO A 619 36.41 -3.45 -1.13
N ILE A 620 35.63 -2.58 -1.76
CA ILE A 620 35.08 -2.76 -3.10
C ILE A 620 35.36 -1.51 -3.94
N LEU A 621 35.79 -1.67 -5.18
CA LEU A 621 35.93 -0.55 -6.13
C LEU A 621 34.59 -0.34 -6.84
N VAL A 622 33.98 0.84 -6.66
CA VAL A 622 32.56 1.11 -7.01
C VAL A 622 32.44 2.39 -7.83
N PRO A 623 31.60 2.44 -8.88
CA PRO A 623 31.43 3.66 -9.65
C PRO A 623 30.64 4.68 -8.83
N ASN A 624 30.97 5.96 -8.99
CA ASN A 624 30.21 7.07 -8.44
C ASN A 624 28.91 7.30 -9.23
N LEU A 625 28.00 6.34 -9.10
CA LEU A 625 26.63 6.38 -9.62
C LEU A 625 25.67 6.49 -8.44
N SER A 626 24.59 7.24 -8.61
CA SER A 626 23.59 7.44 -7.55
C SER A 626 23.05 6.13 -6.98
N SER A 627 22.83 5.10 -7.82
CA SER A 627 22.36 3.80 -7.31
C SER A 627 23.41 2.99 -6.55
N CYS A 628 24.67 3.38 -6.62
CA CYS A 628 25.75 2.77 -5.84
C CYS A 628 25.96 3.54 -4.53
N THR A 629 26.06 4.87 -4.60
CA THR A 629 26.28 5.74 -3.44
C THR A 629 25.10 5.75 -2.47
N GLU A 630 23.88 5.49 -2.94
CA GLU A 630 22.71 5.28 -2.07
C GLU A 630 22.94 4.17 -1.02
N TYR A 631 23.70 3.12 -1.39
CA TYR A 631 24.08 2.04 -0.50
C TYR A 631 25.37 2.34 0.27
N ILE A 632 26.45 2.67 -0.45
CA ILE A 632 27.81 2.71 0.13
C ILE A 632 28.19 4.06 0.73
N GLY A 633 27.46 5.14 0.42
CA GLY A 633 27.74 6.51 0.83
C GLY A 633 28.62 7.28 -0.16
N GLU A 634 28.42 8.59 -0.24
CA GLU A 634 29.17 9.48 -1.15
C GLU A 634 30.63 9.71 -0.72
N ASP A 635 30.93 9.54 0.56
CA ASP A 635 32.28 9.68 1.13
C ASP A 635 33.10 8.38 1.09
N TYR A 636 32.61 7.35 0.39
CA TYR A 636 33.29 6.07 0.37
C TYR A 636 34.65 6.14 -0.37
N PRO A 637 35.77 5.69 0.22
CA PRO A 637 37.12 5.96 -0.31
C PRO A 637 37.48 5.36 -1.67
N LEU A 638 36.74 4.34 -2.13
CA LEU A 638 37.01 3.64 -3.40
C LEU A 638 35.93 3.90 -4.46
N LEU A 639 35.32 5.09 -4.41
CA LEU A 639 34.48 5.58 -5.50
C LEU A 639 35.34 6.04 -6.68
N TYR A 640 34.95 5.67 -7.89
CA TYR A 640 35.63 6.10 -9.13
C TYR A 640 34.66 6.78 -10.11
N SER A 641 35.16 7.70 -10.93
CA SER A 641 34.36 8.42 -11.92
C SER A 641 34.15 7.58 -13.19
N ALA A 642 33.08 7.86 -13.94
CA ALA A 642 32.74 7.09 -15.14
C ALA A 642 33.81 7.15 -16.26
N ASP A 643 34.75 8.08 -16.22
CA ASP A 643 35.86 8.23 -17.16
C ASP A 643 37.19 7.64 -16.65
N GLU A 644 37.27 7.22 -15.38
CA GLU A 644 38.49 6.66 -14.80
C GLU A 644 38.79 5.26 -15.37
N THR A 645 40.06 5.06 -15.70
CA THR A 645 40.63 3.79 -16.18
C THR A 645 41.92 3.41 -15.46
N ASP A 646 42.55 4.34 -14.74
CA ASP A 646 43.72 4.11 -13.90
C ASP A 646 43.34 4.11 -12.42
N PHE A 647 43.32 2.92 -11.83
CA PHE A 647 42.93 2.72 -10.44
C PHE A 647 44.13 2.59 -9.51
N THR A 648 45.36 2.84 -9.98
CA THR A 648 46.58 2.70 -9.16
C THR A 648 46.60 3.61 -7.94
N LYS A 649 45.95 4.78 -8.03
CA LYS A 649 45.82 5.74 -6.91
C LYS A 649 44.70 5.38 -5.93
N LEU A 650 43.67 4.66 -6.37
CA LEU A 650 42.56 4.22 -5.52
C LEU A 650 42.88 2.89 -4.83
N LEU A 651 43.63 2.00 -5.49
CA LEU A 651 43.99 0.68 -4.97
C LEU A 651 45.34 0.70 -4.22
N THR A 652 45.48 1.64 -3.29
CA THR A 652 46.63 1.76 -2.38
C THR A 652 46.33 1.14 -1.02
N GLU A 653 47.36 0.79 -0.24
CA GLU A 653 47.19 0.30 1.13
C GLU A 653 46.37 1.28 1.98
N GLU A 654 46.66 2.59 1.88
CA GLU A 654 45.98 3.64 2.65
C GLU A 654 44.49 3.75 2.30
N CYS A 655 44.15 3.78 1.00
CA CYS A 655 42.76 3.86 0.54
C CYS A 655 41.98 2.59 0.91
N ILE A 656 42.60 1.41 0.78
CA ILE A 656 41.98 0.13 1.15
C ILE A 656 41.75 0.05 2.66
N GLN A 657 42.72 0.48 3.47
CA GLN A 657 42.58 0.55 4.92
C GLN A 657 41.44 1.51 5.31
N SER A 658 41.37 2.66 4.65
CA SER A 658 40.31 3.65 4.86
C SER A 658 38.93 3.10 4.50
N ALA A 659 38.84 2.37 3.39
CA ALA A 659 37.60 1.73 2.96
C ALA A 659 37.13 0.64 3.93
N ILE A 660 38.03 -0.19 4.45
CA ILE A 660 37.73 -1.18 5.48
C ILE A 660 37.22 -0.50 6.76
N ASN A 661 37.92 0.55 7.21
CA ASN A 661 37.53 1.31 8.41
C ASN A 661 36.17 1.99 8.24
N TYR A 662 35.91 2.56 7.07
CA TYR A 662 34.62 3.14 6.72
C TYR A 662 33.49 2.12 6.84
N LEU A 663 33.65 0.93 6.23
CA LEU A 663 32.64 -0.12 6.29
C LEU A 663 32.47 -0.67 7.71
N LYS A 664 33.55 -0.82 8.48
CA LYS A 664 33.49 -1.24 9.90
C LYS A 664 32.64 -0.28 10.74
N ASN A 665 32.80 1.02 10.51
CA ASN A 665 32.11 2.07 11.27
C ASN A 665 30.71 2.43 10.72
N MET A 666 30.35 1.95 9.53
CA MET A 666 29.02 2.19 8.93
C MET A 666 27.91 1.55 9.79
N ASN A 667 26.82 2.30 10.00
CA ASN A 667 25.58 1.73 10.54
C ASN A 667 24.92 0.81 9.51
N LYS A 668 24.89 -0.49 9.80
CA LYS A 668 24.35 -1.53 8.90
C LYS A 668 22.89 -1.90 9.17
N TYR A 669 22.23 -1.28 10.16
CA TYR A 669 20.87 -1.63 10.59
C TYR A 669 19.89 -1.63 9.41
N ARG A 670 19.98 -0.62 8.54
CA ARG A 670 19.08 -0.45 7.38
C ARG A 670 19.16 -1.55 6.31
N PHE A 671 20.15 -2.45 6.38
CA PHE A 671 20.35 -3.54 5.42
C PHE A 671 19.91 -4.91 5.96
N ARG A 672 19.43 -4.97 7.21
CA ARG A 672 18.97 -6.22 7.81
C ARG A 672 17.58 -6.58 7.30
N SER A 673 17.29 -7.89 7.27
CA SER A 673 16.00 -8.39 6.77
C SER A 673 14.81 -7.98 7.65
N ASP A 674 15.02 -7.75 8.95
CA ASP A 674 13.99 -7.21 9.85
C ASP A 674 13.67 -5.74 9.54
N TYR A 675 14.68 -4.90 9.27
CA TYR A 675 14.46 -3.54 8.79
C TYR A 675 13.72 -3.50 7.45
N PHE A 676 14.05 -4.41 6.53
CA PHE A 676 13.32 -4.55 5.26
C PHE A 676 11.82 -4.83 5.50
N LEU A 677 11.52 -5.77 6.40
CA LEU A 677 10.15 -6.10 6.80
C LEU A 677 9.44 -4.92 7.46
N GLU A 678 10.10 -4.20 8.38
CA GLU A 678 9.59 -2.99 9.02
C GLU A 678 9.32 -1.85 8.02
N SER A 679 10.21 -1.67 7.05
CA SER A 679 10.07 -0.67 6.00
C SER A 679 8.85 -0.93 5.13
N VAL A 680 8.55 -2.20 4.84
CA VAL A 680 7.33 -2.58 4.12
C VAL A 680 6.10 -2.35 5.01
N LYS A 681 6.11 -2.82 6.27
CA LYS A 681 5.03 -2.66 7.26
C LYS A 681 4.55 -1.22 7.42
N ASN A 682 5.50 -0.32 7.62
CA ASN A 682 5.24 1.07 7.95
C ASN A 682 5.28 1.98 6.71
N GLY A 683 5.35 1.37 5.53
CA GLY A 683 5.53 2.04 4.27
C GLY A 683 4.23 2.54 3.65
N ILE A 684 4.33 3.62 2.88
CA ILE A 684 3.19 4.23 2.18
C ILE A 684 2.46 3.24 1.28
N VAL A 685 3.16 2.22 0.74
CA VAL A 685 2.51 1.18 -0.06
C VAL A 685 1.52 0.41 0.80
N LEU A 686 1.94 -0.19 1.92
CA LEU A 686 1.02 -0.96 2.76
C LEU A 686 -0.04 -0.09 3.43
N GLN A 687 0.31 1.13 3.85
CA GLN A 687 -0.65 2.07 4.41
C GLN A 687 -1.73 2.51 3.40
N SER A 688 -1.40 2.49 2.11
CA SER A 688 -2.36 2.80 1.04
C SER A 688 -3.22 1.60 0.61
N MET A 689 -2.90 0.38 1.06
CA MET A 689 -3.70 -0.80 0.74
C MET A 689 -4.83 -0.92 1.76
N ALA A 690 -6.07 -0.72 1.31
CA ALA A 690 -7.26 -0.89 2.14
C ALA A 690 -7.27 -2.29 2.79
N PHE A 691 -7.61 -2.37 4.08
CA PHE A 691 -7.59 -3.62 4.82
C PHE A 691 -8.75 -4.52 4.39
N ASP A 692 -8.43 -5.63 3.77
CA ASP A 692 -9.42 -6.65 3.43
C ASP A 692 -9.89 -7.35 4.73
N PHE A 693 -11.12 -7.09 5.16
CA PHE A 693 -11.77 -7.71 6.33
C PHE A 693 -12.12 -9.18 6.05
N SER A 694 -11.12 -10.01 5.73
CA SER A 694 -11.32 -11.44 5.58
C SER A 694 -10.22 -12.22 6.30
N SER A 695 -10.61 -12.96 7.34
CA SER A 695 -10.01 -14.28 7.57
C SER A 695 -10.93 -15.20 8.38
N ASN A 696 -10.98 -16.44 7.91
CA ASN A 696 -11.61 -17.64 8.47
C ASN A 696 -13.12 -17.84 8.25
N THR A 697 -13.51 -17.97 6.98
CA THR A 697 -13.84 -19.33 6.50
C THR A 697 -13.29 -19.52 5.08
N SER A 698 -12.62 -20.64 4.89
CA SER A 698 -11.95 -21.08 3.68
C SER A 698 -12.86 -21.20 2.45
N GLN A 699 -12.29 -20.77 1.32
CA GLN A 699 -12.59 -21.19 -0.06
C GLN A 699 -14.03 -21.02 -0.55
N ILE A 700 -14.37 -19.80 -0.96
CA ILE A 700 -15.22 -19.58 -2.13
C ILE A 700 -14.49 -18.54 -3.01
N SER A 701 -14.08 -18.99 -4.19
CA SER A 701 -13.45 -18.14 -5.19
C SER A 701 -14.47 -17.11 -5.67
N VAL A 702 -14.17 -15.83 -5.41
CA VAL A 702 -14.92 -14.70 -5.96
C VAL A 702 -14.49 -14.49 -7.41
N LYS A 703 -14.78 -15.47 -8.27
CA LYS A 703 -14.86 -15.28 -9.72
C LYS A 703 -16.33 -15.15 -10.13
N SER A 704 -17.04 -14.17 -9.55
CA SER A 704 -18.33 -13.61 -10.03
C SER A 704 -19.13 -12.89 -8.95
N MET A 705 -18.55 -11.93 -8.21
CA MET A 705 -19.38 -11.03 -7.40
C MET A 705 -19.25 -9.59 -7.88
N PRO A 706 -20.37 -8.95 -8.25
CA PRO A 706 -20.38 -7.55 -8.63
C PRO A 706 -20.00 -6.71 -7.41
N ASP A 707 -19.02 -5.84 -7.60
CA ASP A 707 -18.69 -4.78 -6.67
C ASP A 707 -19.91 -3.85 -6.57
N PHE A 708 -20.61 -3.87 -5.44
CA PHE A 708 -21.93 -3.22 -5.32
C PHE A 708 -21.87 -1.72 -5.08
N CYS A 709 -20.69 -1.14 -4.85
CA CYS A 709 -20.58 0.21 -4.32
C CYS A 709 -19.36 0.97 -4.86
N SER A 710 -19.32 1.19 -6.17
CA SER A 710 -18.62 2.35 -6.74
C SER A 710 -19.32 2.80 -8.02
N TYR A 711 -20.58 3.23 -7.89
CA TYR A 711 -21.28 3.90 -8.98
C TYR A 711 -21.51 5.35 -8.54
N ASP A 712 -20.56 6.19 -8.96
CA ASP A 712 -20.78 7.63 -9.09
C ASP A 712 -21.87 7.81 -10.15
N VAL A 713 -22.88 8.61 -9.83
CA VAL A 713 -24.07 8.85 -10.68
C VAL A 713 -23.73 9.72 -11.87
#